data_AF-A0A952LUI2-F1
#
_entry.id   AF-A0A952LUI2-F1
#
_cell.length_a   1.000
_cell.length_b   1.000
_cell.length_c   1.000
_cell.angle_alpha   90.00
_cell.angle_beta   90.00
_cell.angle_gamma   90.00
#
_symmetry.space_group_name_H-M   'P 1'
#
loop_
_entity.id
_entity.type
_entity.pdbx_description
1 polymer ?
#
loop_
_entity_poly.entity_id
_entity_poly.type
_entity_poly.pdbx_seq_one_letter_code
_entity_poly.pdbx_strand_id
1 'polypeptide(L)'
;MIVSYLDGITQHYRKTYQNHLTNTRLPQKADYLLLACMALFLLFAALILFSLGGYQVWFNEINAFTPKLPEIVLHCLTSFGDGALILALILVFAPRHAQFHWVALIAAITGGLVSNLLKEYFSAARPPAMLVEEAINIVGKAYHRNSFPSGHTLTAFLIASSAYFYVQRSRTKATLIFLASGVGVSRVLVGVHWPIDVLVGASLGIGCGMLAVFLATRWRTALTPPLHSFILFLLVAACIHVLLQKKDYPFANFLLFASALLGLLQFARYYLVLPGEQQRLQLQQNSNAWQWIFRFTSNPGKLFLLILTCLTGYRILVVLQPHFGVFYDESYYYHWSLYPDLGYYSKPPMVAWCIWLTSQVLGHGTLSLKLASPILYAASAAIIYALGQRINGTKTTGLYASVIFLCIPLIGFNSEFITTDAPLFFFWSATLYVFFIALQRNKLLYWALLGVTCGLGMLSKYTMGALPLGLFLFLFFSKSQRKRLASYGPWLAAVLAGLIFGLNIFWNLQHDWIAAKHTQEISQTSGTLFRFAPLIGFIVTQFVIFGPVWSFLLLKHLPAQFGRAKANPTQHQAMLILLFSSATLFVAIALQAFLSRAFANWAGPWMVGASLLLALCLANLPKKLLAVGAISQLLLLSAFYHWPYLAEKISIPLSKKTDPYFRVRGWRALSDKLDPLLKQYPDAVLASNSRDLIAYMGYYSLPGRLDFARWQPNEQNIRDWYDLKFNLRQYQNSPDTRFIFISNKPLSSEVKRQFTDIEHLSNLQVEIYTNWSRTLEVYLAKGFIGYGEISE
;
A
#
# COMPACT_ATOMS: atom_id res chain seq x y z
N MET A 1 18.08 -19.75 -21.04
CA MET A 1 17.11 -19.56 -19.93
C MET A 1 15.79 -18.98 -20.44
N ILE A 2 15.78 -17.77 -20.99
CA ILE A 2 14.58 -17.13 -21.56
C ILE A 2 13.98 -17.95 -22.71
N VAL A 3 14.81 -18.44 -23.64
CA VAL A 3 14.37 -19.25 -24.79
C VAL A 3 13.55 -20.47 -24.37
N SER A 4 14.06 -21.28 -23.44
CA SER A 4 13.34 -22.47 -22.93
C SER A 4 12.06 -22.14 -22.14
N TYR A 5 11.94 -20.95 -21.53
CA TYR A 5 10.68 -20.49 -20.93
C TYR A 5 9.65 -20.18 -22.00
N LEU A 6 10.09 -19.45 -23.02
CA LEU A 6 9.28 -19.08 -24.15
C LEU A 6 8.81 -20.33 -24.89
N ASP A 7 9.66 -21.36 -25.01
CA ASP A 7 9.27 -22.65 -25.59
C ASP A 7 8.21 -23.38 -24.76
N GLY A 8 8.36 -23.43 -23.44
CA GLY A 8 7.37 -24.04 -22.54
C GLY A 8 6.03 -23.31 -22.56
N ILE A 9 6.05 -21.97 -22.54
CA ILE A 9 4.86 -21.14 -22.74
C ILE A 9 4.24 -21.42 -24.11
N THR A 10 5.04 -21.51 -25.16
CA THR A 10 4.57 -21.75 -26.54
C THR A 10 3.88 -23.12 -26.65
N GLN A 11 4.44 -24.17 -26.05
CA GLN A 11 3.83 -25.49 -26.03
C GLN A 11 2.54 -25.52 -25.21
N HIS A 12 2.54 -24.88 -24.03
CA HIS A 12 1.35 -24.77 -23.20
C HIS A 12 0.23 -24.03 -23.92
N TYR A 13 0.57 -22.89 -24.53
CA TYR A 13 -0.31 -22.11 -25.37
C TYR A 13 -0.93 -22.96 -26.48
N ARG A 14 -0.13 -23.70 -27.26
CA ARG A 14 -0.62 -24.58 -28.34
C ARG A 14 -1.60 -25.64 -27.85
N LYS A 15 -1.34 -26.24 -26.68
CA LYS A 15 -2.24 -27.25 -26.08
C LYS A 15 -3.56 -26.64 -25.59
N THR A 16 -3.48 -25.49 -24.91
CA THR A 16 -4.65 -24.72 -24.46
C THR A 16 -5.49 -24.33 -25.67
N TYR A 17 -4.87 -23.81 -26.72
CA TYR A 17 -5.50 -23.48 -27.99
C TYR A 17 -6.25 -24.66 -28.63
N GLN A 18 -5.60 -25.82 -28.79
CA GLN A 18 -6.20 -27.01 -29.39
C GLN A 18 -7.40 -27.55 -28.61
N ASN A 19 -7.31 -27.62 -27.28
CA ASN A 19 -8.39 -28.09 -26.41
C ASN A 19 -9.65 -27.19 -26.44
N HIS A 20 -9.48 -25.91 -26.77
CA HIS A 20 -10.58 -24.94 -26.81
C HIS A 20 -11.24 -24.86 -28.19
N LEU A 21 -10.47 -25.07 -29.25
CA LEU A 21 -11.03 -25.24 -30.59
C LEU A 21 -12.01 -26.41 -30.63
N THR A 22 -11.68 -27.57 -30.08
CA THR A 22 -12.50 -28.79 -30.20
C THR A 22 -13.84 -28.73 -29.45
N ASN A 23 -13.92 -27.97 -28.36
CA ASN A 23 -15.11 -27.89 -27.49
C ASN A 23 -16.12 -26.78 -27.86
N THR A 24 -15.95 -26.11 -29.01
CA THR A 24 -16.84 -25.01 -29.39
C THR A 24 -18.06 -25.51 -30.17
N ARG A 25 -19.26 -25.26 -29.64
CA ARG A 25 -20.54 -25.62 -30.27
C ARG A 25 -20.81 -24.74 -31.49
N LEU A 26 -21.41 -25.33 -32.54
CA LEU A 26 -21.89 -24.59 -33.70
C LEU A 26 -23.19 -23.83 -33.39
N PRO A 27 -23.37 -22.61 -33.93
CA PRO A 27 -24.57 -21.80 -33.70
C PRO A 27 -25.81 -22.46 -34.31
N GLN A 28 -26.96 -22.33 -33.63
CA GLN A 28 -28.24 -22.90 -34.07
C GLN A 28 -28.99 -21.96 -35.00
N LYS A 29 -29.69 -22.50 -36.01
CA LYS A 29 -30.53 -21.70 -36.94
C LYS A 29 -31.62 -20.90 -36.22
N ALA A 30 -32.21 -21.45 -35.16
CA ALA A 30 -33.24 -20.77 -34.37
C ALA A 30 -32.74 -19.48 -33.69
N ASP A 31 -31.49 -19.49 -33.21
CA ASP A 31 -30.88 -18.30 -32.57
C ASP A 31 -30.64 -17.18 -33.60
N TYR A 32 -30.26 -17.52 -34.83
CA TYR A 32 -30.15 -16.54 -35.92
C TYR A 32 -31.50 -15.91 -36.28
N LEU A 33 -32.56 -16.73 -36.40
CA LEU A 33 -33.89 -16.24 -36.73
C LEU A 33 -34.41 -15.28 -35.67
N LEU A 34 -34.27 -15.61 -34.39
CA LEU A 34 -34.72 -14.77 -33.29
C LEU A 34 -33.99 -13.42 -33.25
N LEU A 35 -32.66 -13.43 -33.42
CA LEU A 35 -31.87 -12.20 -33.48
C LEU A 35 -32.19 -11.36 -34.73
N ALA A 36 -32.45 -11.99 -35.88
CA ALA A 36 -32.90 -11.31 -37.09
C ALA A 36 -34.25 -10.62 -36.88
N CYS A 37 -35.23 -11.33 -36.31
CA CYS A 37 -36.53 -10.75 -35.98
C CYS A 37 -36.39 -9.58 -35.01
N MET A 38 -35.52 -9.68 -34.00
CA MET A 38 -35.25 -8.59 -33.06
C MET A 38 -34.60 -7.38 -33.74
N ALA A 39 -33.62 -7.60 -34.62
CA ALA A 39 -32.98 -6.51 -35.38
C ALA A 39 -33.97 -5.80 -36.32
N LEU A 40 -34.80 -6.56 -37.03
CA LEU A 40 -35.85 -6.03 -37.91
C LEU A 40 -36.92 -5.28 -37.12
N PHE A 41 -37.33 -5.81 -35.96
CA PHE A 41 -38.27 -5.13 -35.07
C PHE A 41 -37.73 -3.79 -34.59
N LEU A 42 -36.46 -3.71 -34.17
CA LEU A 42 -35.83 -2.46 -33.74
C LEU A 42 -35.73 -1.44 -34.88
N LEU A 43 -35.43 -1.90 -36.10
CA LEU A 43 -35.38 -1.04 -37.28
C LEU A 43 -36.77 -0.53 -37.65
N PHE A 44 -37.78 -1.39 -37.62
CA PHE A 44 -39.17 -1.02 -37.89
C PHE A 44 -39.71 -0.06 -36.82
N ALA A 45 -39.39 -0.29 -35.54
CA ALA A 45 -39.70 0.63 -34.46
C ALA A 45 -39.06 2.01 -34.66
N ALA A 46 -37.79 2.05 -35.12
CA ALA A 46 -37.13 3.32 -35.45
C ALA A 46 -37.84 4.05 -36.61
N LEU A 47 -38.26 3.33 -37.66
CA LEU A 47 -39.01 3.90 -38.78
C LEU A 47 -40.38 4.45 -38.35
N ILE A 48 -41.12 3.70 -37.53
CA ILE A 48 -42.41 4.16 -36.98
C ILE A 48 -42.20 5.42 -36.14
N LEU A 49 -41.26 5.40 -35.19
CA LEU A 49 -41.03 6.55 -34.32
C LEU A 49 -40.59 7.78 -35.12
N PHE A 50 -39.74 7.59 -36.13
CA PHE A 50 -39.36 8.64 -37.06
C PHE A 50 -40.57 9.21 -37.82
N SER A 51 -41.49 8.35 -38.26
CA SER A 51 -42.72 8.79 -38.96
C SER A 51 -43.72 9.52 -38.05
N LEU A 52 -43.77 9.17 -36.76
CA LEU A 52 -44.72 9.74 -35.80
C LEU A 52 -44.26 11.09 -35.21
N GLY A 53 -42.96 11.27 -34.96
CA GLY A 53 -42.45 12.43 -34.23
C GLY A 53 -41.11 12.95 -34.73
N GLY A 54 -40.66 12.53 -35.91
CA GLY A 54 -39.39 12.93 -36.49
C GLY A 54 -38.16 12.33 -35.79
N TYR A 55 -36.98 12.85 -36.13
CA TYR A 55 -35.70 12.32 -35.66
C TYR A 55 -35.46 12.48 -34.14
N GLN A 56 -36.08 13.49 -33.53
CA GLN A 56 -35.88 13.87 -32.13
C GLN A 56 -36.93 13.28 -31.18
N VAL A 57 -37.85 12.46 -31.70
CA VAL A 57 -38.99 11.89 -30.97
C VAL A 57 -38.59 11.31 -29.62
N TRP A 58 -39.33 11.69 -28.57
CA TRP A 58 -39.17 11.24 -27.17
C TRP A 58 -37.83 11.54 -26.49
N PHE A 59 -36.97 12.37 -27.09
CA PHE A 59 -35.69 12.71 -26.47
C PHE A 59 -35.88 13.43 -25.12
N ASN A 60 -36.73 14.47 -25.08
CA ASN A 60 -36.94 15.28 -23.88
C ASN A 60 -37.54 14.46 -22.73
N GLU A 61 -38.52 13.62 -23.05
CA GLU A 61 -39.22 12.76 -22.11
C GLU A 61 -38.27 11.75 -21.47
N ILE A 62 -37.36 11.16 -22.26
CA ILE A 62 -36.35 10.23 -21.75
C ILE A 62 -35.27 10.99 -20.97
N ASN A 63 -34.70 12.07 -21.52
CA ASN A 63 -33.63 12.84 -20.90
C ASN A 63 -34.07 13.52 -19.58
N ALA A 64 -35.37 13.82 -19.41
CA ALA A 64 -35.92 14.34 -18.15
C ALA A 64 -35.79 13.37 -16.96
N PHE A 65 -35.51 12.08 -17.20
CA PHE A 65 -35.21 11.13 -16.12
C PHE A 65 -33.77 11.20 -15.62
N THR A 66 -32.88 11.89 -16.30
CA THR A 66 -31.44 11.95 -15.96
C THR A 66 -31.17 12.45 -14.54
N PRO A 67 -31.80 13.55 -14.07
CA PRO A 67 -31.61 14.01 -12.69
C PRO A 67 -32.15 13.05 -11.62
N LYS A 68 -33.03 12.10 -11.99
CA LYS A 68 -33.62 11.12 -11.05
C LYS A 68 -32.70 9.93 -10.80
N LEU A 69 -31.63 9.78 -11.57
CA LEU A 69 -30.69 8.67 -11.45
C LEU A 69 -29.35 9.13 -10.87
N PRO A 70 -28.73 8.36 -9.96
CA PRO A 70 -27.39 8.67 -9.50
C PRO A 70 -26.40 8.71 -10.67
N GLU A 71 -25.60 9.76 -10.76
CA GLU A 71 -24.64 9.97 -11.86
C GLU A 71 -23.65 8.80 -12.02
N ILE A 72 -23.23 8.19 -10.90
CA ILE A 72 -22.38 6.98 -10.90
C ILE A 72 -23.01 5.82 -11.67
N VAL A 73 -24.33 5.66 -11.60
CA VAL A 73 -25.05 4.59 -12.32
C VAL A 73 -25.02 4.85 -13.81
N LEU A 74 -25.25 6.10 -14.24
CA LEU A 74 -25.18 6.51 -15.65
C LEU A 74 -23.77 6.34 -16.21
N HIS A 75 -22.74 6.74 -15.46
CA HIS A 75 -21.34 6.54 -15.83
C HIS A 75 -21.01 5.05 -16.00
N CYS A 76 -21.42 4.21 -15.06
CA CYS A 76 -21.16 2.77 -15.13
C CYS A 76 -21.89 2.11 -16.30
N LEU A 77 -23.19 2.39 -16.47
CA LEU A 77 -23.99 1.82 -17.55
C LEU A 77 -23.46 2.20 -18.92
N THR A 78 -23.16 3.48 -19.15
CA THR A 78 -22.72 3.94 -20.47
C THR A 78 -21.33 3.41 -20.83
N SER A 79 -20.47 3.19 -19.83
CA SER A 79 -19.13 2.62 -20.01
C SER A 79 -19.16 1.20 -20.57
N PHE A 80 -20.24 0.43 -20.41
CA PHE A 80 -20.39 -0.89 -21.03
C PHE A 80 -20.59 -0.83 -22.56
N GLY A 81 -20.72 0.34 -23.16
CA GLY A 81 -20.63 0.54 -24.61
C GLY A 81 -19.23 0.91 -25.11
N ASP A 82 -18.25 1.08 -24.23
CA ASP A 82 -16.87 1.39 -24.60
C ASP A 82 -16.17 0.15 -25.18
N GLY A 83 -15.58 0.30 -26.36
CA GLY A 83 -14.93 -0.81 -27.05
C GLY A 83 -13.75 -1.40 -26.29
N ALA A 84 -12.92 -0.57 -25.65
CA ALA A 84 -11.75 -1.04 -24.92
C ALA A 84 -12.14 -1.78 -23.64
N LEU A 85 -13.17 -1.31 -22.92
CA LEU A 85 -13.74 -2.04 -21.78
C LEU A 85 -14.27 -3.40 -22.23
N ILE A 86 -15.05 -3.47 -23.30
CA ILE A 86 -15.63 -4.74 -23.72
C ILE A 86 -14.54 -5.74 -24.14
N LEU A 87 -13.49 -5.28 -24.82
CA LEU A 87 -12.31 -6.11 -25.11
C LEU A 87 -11.64 -6.62 -23.84
N ALA A 88 -11.55 -5.81 -22.77
CA ALA A 88 -11.05 -6.28 -21.48
C ALA A 88 -11.97 -7.33 -20.83
N LEU A 89 -13.30 -7.15 -20.92
CA LEU A 89 -14.28 -8.09 -20.37
C LEU A 89 -14.25 -9.46 -21.07
N ILE A 90 -13.81 -9.54 -22.33
CA ILE A 90 -13.60 -10.82 -23.02
C ILE A 90 -12.57 -11.67 -22.27
N LEU A 91 -11.46 -11.07 -21.80
CA LEU A 91 -10.47 -11.80 -21.00
C LEU A 91 -10.98 -12.14 -19.59
N VAL A 92 -11.95 -11.40 -19.06
CA VAL A 92 -12.56 -11.71 -17.76
C VAL A 92 -13.47 -12.93 -17.85
N PHE A 93 -14.42 -12.91 -18.79
CA PHE A 93 -15.50 -13.90 -18.87
C PHE A 93 -15.22 -15.06 -19.82
N ALA A 94 -14.44 -14.82 -20.86
CA ALA A 94 -14.14 -15.80 -21.89
C ALA A 94 -12.63 -16.04 -22.10
N PRO A 95 -11.76 -16.03 -21.06
CA PRO A 95 -10.31 -15.97 -21.24
C PRO A 95 -9.72 -17.11 -22.07
N ARG A 96 -10.42 -18.25 -22.13
CA ARG A 96 -9.97 -19.47 -22.79
C ARG A 96 -10.66 -19.74 -24.13
N HIS A 97 -11.63 -18.91 -24.54
CA HIS A 97 -12.47 -19.21 -25.69
C HIS A 97 -11.88 -18.64 -26.99
N ALA A 98 -10.90 -19.34 -27.57
CA ALA A 98 -10.21 -18.92 -28.79
C ALA A 98 -11.14 -18.61 -29.96
N GLN A 99 -12.19 -19.42 -30.17
CA GLN A 99 -13.19 -19.17 -31.22
C GLN A 99 -14.00 -17.89 -30.94
N PHE A 100 -14.31 -17.59 -29.68
CA PHE A 100 -15.01 -16.36 -29.32
C PHE A 100 -14.10 -15.14 -29.48
N HIS A 101 -12.80 -15.26 -29.20
CA HIS A 101 -11.83 -14.21 -29.50
C HIS A 101 -11.78 -13.89 -31.01
N TRP A 102 -11.88 -14.93 -31.85
CA TRP A 102 -11.96 -14.76 -33.30
C TRP A 102 -13.24 -14.03 -33.74
N VAL A 103 -14.39 -14.43 -33.19
CA VAL A 103 -15.66 -13.70 -33.40
C VAL A 103 -15.53 -12.25 -32.98
N ALA A 104 -14.95 -11.97 -31.80
CA ALA A 104 -14.80 -10.62 -31.29
C ALA A 104 -13.92 -9.74 -32.19
N LEU A 105 -12.84 -10.29 -32.77
CA LEU A 105 -12.01 -9.56 -33.73
C LEU A 105 -12.81 -9.21 -35.00
N ILE A 106 -13.50 -10.18 -35.60
CA ILE A 106 -14.32 -9.93 -36.80
C ILE A 106 -15.42 -8.91 -36.48
N ALA A 107 -16.07 -9.05 -35.33
CA ALA A 107 -17.13 -8.16 -34.89
C ALA A 107 -16.62 -6.73 -34.67
N ALA A 108 -15.43 -6.55 -34.09
CA ALA A 108 -14.81 -5.22 -33.96
C ALA A 108 -14.55 -4.57 -35.33
N ILE A 109 -14.09 -5.35 -36.31
CA ILE A 109 -13.85 -4.87 -37.68
C ILE A 109 -15.16 -4.50 -38.37
N THR A 110 -16.15 -5.40 -38.39
CA THR A 110 -17.42 -5.16 -39.08
C THR A 110 -18.21 -4.02 -38.42
N GLY A 111 -18.30 -4.02 -37.09
CA GLY A 111 -18.98 -2.96 -36.34
C GLY A 111 -18.29 -1.60 -36.48
N GLY A 112 -16.95 -1.57 -36.47
CA GLY A 112 -16.17 -0.34 -36.68
C GLY A 112 -16.38 0.23 -38.08
N LEU A 113 -16.33 -0.60 -39.11
CA LEU A 113 -16.58 -0.19 -40.51
C LEU A 113 -18.01 0.36 -40.65
N VAL A 114 -19.02 -0.40 -40.22
CA VAL A 114 -20.43 0.01 -40.32
C VAL A 114 -20.68 1.31 -39.54
N SER A 115 -20.15 1.41 -38.31
CA SER A 115 -20.35 2.63 -37.51
C SER A 115 -19.69 3.84 -38.14
N ASN A 116 -18.47 3.72 -38.67
CA ASN A 116 -17.73 4.86 -39.20
C ASN A 116 -18.26 5.33 -40.55
N LEU A 117 -18.56 4.39 -41.47
CA LEU A 117 -19.12 4.71 -42.78
C LEU A 117 -20.47 5.42 -42.66
N LEU A 118 -21.35 4.93 -41.79
CA LEU A 118 -22.66 5.57 -41.59
C LEU A 118 -22.55 6.92 -40.89
N LYS A 119 -21.60 7.08 -39.94
CA LYS A 119 -21.35 8.38 -39.29
C LYS A 119 -20.85 9.42 -40.28
N GLU A 120 -19.96 9.03 -41.18
CA GLU A 120 -19.44 9.90 -42.23
C GLU A 120 -20.55 10.27 -43.24
N TYR A 121 -21.30 9.27 -43.70
CA TYR A 121 -22.38 9.47 -44.68
C TYR A 121 -23.50 10.38 -44.16
N PHE A 122 -23.99 10.15 -42.95
CA PHE A 122 -25.11 10.92 -42.40
C PHE A 122 -24.70 12.20 -41.69
N SER A 123 -23.49 12.25 -41.10
CA SER A 123 -22.93 13.42 -40.40
C SER A 123 -23.91 14.11 -39.43
N ALA A 124 -24.82 13.33 -38.82
CA ALA A 124 -25.96 13.85 -38.09
C ALA A 124 -25.56 14.66 -36.84
N ALA A 125 -26.26 15.77 -36.61
CA ALA A 125 -26.10 16.62 -35.43
C ALA A 125 -26.55 15.89 -34.16
N ARG A 126 -25.81 16.06 -33.06
CA ARG A 126 -26.15 15.51 -31.74
C ARG A 126 -27.08 16.45 -30.98
N PRO A 127 -27.77 15.98 -29.91
CA PRO A 127 -28.62 16.84 -29.09
C PRO A 127 -27.96 18.15 -28.61
N PRO A 128 -26.69 18.17 -28.14
CA PRO A 128 -26.02 19.40 -27.72
C PRO A 128 -25.70 20.40 -28.85
N ALA A 129 -25.93 20.03 -30.12
CA ALA A 129 -25.76 20.94 -31.26
C ALA A 129 -27.09 21.58 -31.71
N MET A 130 -28.23 21.04 -31.27
CA MET A 130 -29.57 21.44 -31.72
C MET A 130 -30.43 22.03 -30.61
N LEU A 131 -30.09 21.76 -29.34
CA LEU A 131 -30.83 22.21 -28.15
C LEU A 131 -29.97 23.19 -27.35
N VAL A 132 -30.62 24.15 -26.70
CA VAL A 132 -29.98 25.07 -25.74
C VAL A 132 -29.55 24.27 -24.50
N GLU A 133 -28.40 24.60 -23.91
CA GLU A 133 -27.83 23.86 -22.76
C GLU A 133 -28.83 23.73 -21.58
N GLU A 134 -29.68 24.73 -21.37
CA GLU A 134 -30.71 24.74 -20.32
C GLU A 134 -31.86 23.74 -20.56
N ALA A 135 -32.03 23.28 -21.80
CA ALA A 135 -33.08 22.34 -22.20
C ALA A 135 -32.61 20.86 -22.19
N ILE A 136 -31.35 20.58 -21.82
CA ILE A 136 -30.76 19.25 -21.90
C ILE A 136 -29.93 18.91 -20.65
N ASN A 137 -30.12 17.70 -20.13
CA ASN A 137 -29.25 17.14 -19.09
C ASN A 137 -28.10 16.38 -19.76
N ILE A 138 -26.87 16.87 -19.58
CA ILE A 138 -25.66 16.26 -20.13
C ILE A 138 -24.82 15.66 -18.99
N VAL A 139 -24.36 14.42 -19.18
CA VAL A 139 -23.47 13.72 -18.23
C VAL A 139 -22.16 13.36 -18.93
N GLY A 140 -21.03 13.88 -18.45
CA GLY A 140 -19.74 13.74 -19.11
C GLY A 140 -19.56 14.71 -20.28
N LYS A 141 -18.81 14.30 -21.33
CA LYS A 141 -18.40 15.21 -22.41
C LYS A 141 -19.48 15.45 -23.47
N ALA A 142 -19.77 16.73 -23.74
CA ALA A 142 -20.65 17.14 -24.83
C ALA A 142 -19.97 16.96 -26.20
N TYR A 143 -20.61 16.21 -27.08
CA TYR A 143 -20.20 16.04 -28.47
C TYR A 143 -21.29 16.63 -29.37
N HIS A 144 -20.89 17.27 -30.48
CA HIS A 144 -21.84 18.03 -31.33
C HIS A 144 -22.16 17.37 -32.70
N ARG A 145 -21.30 16.50 -33.22
CA ARG A 145 -21.46 15.88 -34.56
C ARG A 145 -21.37 14.35 -34.53
N ASN A 146 -21.72 13.69 -35.63
CA ASN A 146 -21.64 12.23 -35.83
C ASN A 146 -22.48 11.46 -34.81
N SER A 147 -23.77 11.81 -34.73
CA SER A 147 -24.75 11.17 -33.85
C SER A 147 -25.17 9.78 -34.34
N PHE A 148 -25.38 9.63 -35.65
CA PHE A 148 -26.02 8.45 -36.25
C PHE A 148 -24.99 7.46 -36.83
N PRO A 149 -25.08 6.15 -36.53
CA PRO A 149 -25.81 5.54 -35.42
C PRO A 149 -25.01 5.66 -34.10
N SER A 150 -25.66 5.35 -32.96
CA SER A 150 -24.99 5.33 -31.66
C SER A 150 -23.93 4.22 -31.59
N GLY A 151 -22.66 4.60 -31.55
CA GLY A 151 -21.52 3.66 -31.51
C GLY A 151 -21.46 2.82 -30.23
N HIS A 152 -21.77 3.41 -29.07
CA HIS A 152 -21.80 2.69 -27.78
C HIS A 152 -22.91 1.63 -27.78
N THR A 153 -24.10 1.99 -28.30
CA THR A 153 -25.22 1.05 -28.42
C THR A 153 -24.87 -0.07 -29.40
N LEU A 154 -24.32 0.27 -30.56
CA LEU A 154 -23.89 -0.70 -31.56
C LEU A 154 -22.90 -1.69 -30.96
N THR A 155 -21.87 -1.21 -30.28
CA THR A 155 -20.82 -2.06 -29.68
C THR A 155 -21.38 -2.98 -28.59
N ALA A 156 -22.29 -2.49 -27.74
CA ALA A 156 -22.94 -3.29 -26.70
C ALA A 156 -23.81 -4.41 -27.30
N PHE A 157 -24.67 -4.10 -28.27
CA PHE A 157 -25.52 -5.10 -28.93
C PHE A 157 -24.73 -6.07 -29.79
N LEU A 158 -23.64 -5.63 -30.41
CA LEU A 158 -22.73 -6.46 -31.20
C LEU A 158 -22.07 -7.55 -30.35
N ILE A 159 -21.58 -7.20 -29.17
CA ILE A 159 -20.95 -8.20 -28.29
C ILE A 159 -22.01 -9.05 -27.58
N ALA A 160 -23.14 -8.47 -27.17
CA ALA A 160 -24.24 -9.22 -26.57
C ALA A 160 -24.80 -10.28 -27.53
N SER A 161 -25.05 -9.93 -28.80
CA SER A 161 -25.51 -10.86 -29.84
C SER A 161 -24.43 -11.88 -30.23
N SER A 162 -23.16 -11.48 -30.27
CA SER A 162 -22.06 -12.43 -30.49
C SER A 162 -21.95 -13.46 -29.37
N ALA A 163 -22.03 -13.02 -28.10
CA ALA A 163 -21.98 -13.88 -26.93
C ALA A 163 -23.24 -14.75 -26.78
N TYR A 164 -24.39 -14.30 -27.30
CA TYR A 164 -25.67 -15.01 -27.28
C TYR A 164 -25.54 -16.46 -27.79
N PHE A 165 -24.76 -16.68 -28.86
CA PHE A 165 -24.53 -18.00 -29.45
C PHE A 165 -23.65 -18.94 -28.60
N TYR A 166 -22.91 -18.40 -27.63
CA TYR A 166 -21.96 -19.15 -26.80
C TYR A 166 -22.52 -19.48 -25.40
N VAL A 167 -23.74 -19.04 -25.10
CA VAL A 167 -24.39 -19.20 -23.79
C VAL A 167 -25.58 -20.14 -23.88
N GLN A 168 -25.72 -21.05 -22.91
CA GLN A 168 -26.79 -22.08 -22.92
C GLN A 168 -28.06 -21.67 -22.20
N ARG A 169 -27.94 -20.91 -21.10
CA ARG A 169 -29.08 -20.57 -20.24
C ARG A 169 -29.88 -19.41 -20.83
N SER A 170 -31.17 -19.62 -21.08
CA SER A 170 -32.07 -18.58 -21.61
C SER A 170 -32.10 -17.32 -20.74
N ARG A 171 -31.97 -17.47 -19.42
CA ARG A 171 -31.84 -16.32 -18.50
C ARG A 171 -30.62 -15.47 -18.81
N THR A 172 -29.46 -16.08 -19.06
CA THR A 172 -28.22 -15.34 -19.38
C THR A 172 -28.29 -14.69 -20.75
N LYS A 173 -28.90 -15.36 -21.74
CA LYS A 173 -29.24 -14.78 -23.05
C LYS A 173 -30.07 -13.51 -22.89
N ALA A 174 -31.13 -13.56 -22.08
CA ALA A 174 -31.97 -12.40 -21.78
C ALA A 174 -31.19 -11.30 -21.03
N THR A 175 -30.34 -11.65 -20.07
CA THR A 175 -29.50 -10.68 -19.34
C THR A 175 -28.54 -9.94 -20.27
N LEU A 176 -27.92 -10.60 -21.25
CA LEU A 176 -27.02 -9.94 -22.20
C LEU A 176 -27.74 -8.86 -23.01
N ILE A 177 -28.92 -9.17 -23.53
CA ILE A 177 -29.74 -8.22 -24.28
C ILE A 177 -30.24 -7.09 -23.37
N PHE A 178 -30.70 -7.43 -22.15
CA PHE A 178 -31.14 -6.43 -21.17
C PHE A 178 -30.03 -5.43 -20.82
N LEU A 179 -28.80 -5.90 -20.57
CA LEU A 179 -27.66 -5.04 -20.30
C LEU A 179 -27.33 -4.14 -21.50
N ALA A 180 -27.33 -4.70 -22.72
CA ALA A 180 -27.10 -3.92 -23.93
C ALA A 180 -28.18 -2.84 -24.15
N SER A 181 -29.46 -3.16 -23.86
CA SER A 181 -30.55 -2.18 -23.85
C SER A 181 -30.32 -1.07 -22.82
N GLY A 182 -29.83 -1.42 -21.62
CA GLY A 182 -29.45 -0.45 -20.59
C GLY A 182 -28.36 0.53 -21.07
N VAL A 183 -27.34 0.03 -21.79
CA VAL A 183 -26.35 0.90 -22.46
C VAL A 183 -27.04 1.83 -23.45
N GLY A 184 -27.93 1.30 -24.29
CA GLY A 184 -28.66 2.09 -25.28
C GLY A 184 -29.47 3.23 -24.67
N VAL A 185 -30.32 2.93 -23.69
CA VAL A 185 -31.13 3.92 -22.96
C VAL A 185 -30.25 4.95 -22.27
N SER A 186 -29.11 4.52 -21.70
CA SER A 186 -28.16 5.45 -21.07
C SER A 186 -27.65 6.52 -22.04
N ARG A 187 -27.57 6.26 -23.35
CA ARG A 187 -27.07 7.26 -24.32
C ARG A 187 -28.03 8.43 -24.55
N VAL A 188 -29.33 8.19 -24.39
CA VAL A 188 -30.36 9.24 -24.44
C VAL A 188 -30.41 9.99 -23.11
N LEU A 189 -30.36 9.26 -21.99
CA LEU A 189 -30.29 9.85 -20.65
C LEU A 189 -29.06 10.77 -20.49
N VAL A 190 -27.90 10.32 -20.94
CA VAL A 190 -26.66 11.12 -20.86
C VAL A 190 -26.69 12.34 -21.81
N GLY A 191 -27.69 12.46 -22.67
CA GLY A 191 -27.92 13.65 -23.51
C GLY A 191 -27.04 13.70 -24.77
N VAL A 192 -26.55 12.56 -25.25
CA VAL A 192 -25.50 12.51 -26.28
C VAL A 192 -25.94 11.87 -27.60
N HIS A 193 -27.14 11.28 -27.65
CA HIS A 193 -27.74 10.65 -28.83
C HIS A 193 -29.26 10.74 -28.83
N TRP A 194 -29.86 10.72 -30.02
CA TRP A 194 -31.31 10.65 -30.21
C TRP A 194 -31.83 9.20 -30.06
N PRO A 195 -33.10 8.98 -29.69
CA PRO A 195 -33.65 7.61 -29.56
C PRO A 195 -33.54 6.79 -30.85
N ILE A 196 -33.68 7.43 -32.01
CA ILE A 196 -33.51 6.78 -33.32
C ILE A 196 -32.07 6.26 -33.51
N ASP A 197 -31.05 7.00 -33.08
CA ASP A 197 -29.64 6.57 -33.16
C ASP A 197 -29.40 5.29 -32.37
N VAL A 198 -30.10 5.15 -31.24
CA VAL A 198 -29.98 4.01 -30.33
C VAL A 198 -30.67 2.79 -30.92
N LEU A 199 -31.89 2.92 -31.44
CA LEU A 199 -32.61 1.80 -32.04
C LEU A 199 -31.91 1.26 -33.29
N VAL A 200 -31.48 2.15 -34.18
CA VAL A 200 -30.71 1.75 -35.37
C VAL A 200 -29.34 1.19 -34.97
N GLY A 201 -28.65 1.82 -34.01
CA GLY A 201 -27.40 1.30 -33.46
C GLY A 201 -27.54 -0.11 -32.90
N ALA A 202 -28.61 -0.40 -32.16
CA ALA A 202 -28.90 -1.73 -31.63
C ALA A 202 -29.16 -2.75 -32.74
N SER A 203 -29.98 -2.40 -33.74
CA SER A 203 -30.27 -3.25 -34.91
C SER A 203 -29.00 -3.61 -35.69
N LEU A 204 -28.19 -2.60 -36.01
CA LEU A 204 -26.90 -2.78 -36.70
C LEU A 204 -25.92 -3.59 -35.87
N GLY A 205 -25.88 -3.39 -34.54
CA GLY A 205 -25.05 -4.16 -33.62
C GLY A 205 -25.40 -5.64 -33.68
N ILE A 206 -26.69 -5.99 -33.61
CA ILE A 206 -27.17 -7.38 -33.73
C ILE A 206 -26.77 -7.98 -35.08
N GLY A 207 -26.99 -7.24 -36.17
CA GLY A 207 -26.63 -7.67 -37.52
C GLY A 207 -25.13 -7.95 -37.67
N CYS A 208 -24.28 -7.04 -37.17
CA CYS A 208 -22.82 -7.20 -37.19
C CYS A 208 -22.36 -8.39 -36.34
N GLY A 209 -22.98 -8.61 -35.17
CA GLY A 209 -22.67 -9.76 -34.32
C GLY A 209 -23.05 -11.09 -34.97
N MET A 210 -24.23 -11.17 -35.59
CA MET A 210 -24.65 -12.34 -36.38
C MET A 210 -23.70 -12.61 -37.55
N LEU A 211 -23.33 -11.56 -38.30
CA LEU A 211 -22.38 -11.66 -39.41
C LEU A 211 -21.00 -12.13 -38.92
N ALA A 212 -20.51 -11.61 -37.80
CA ALA A 212 -19.23 -12.00 -37.23
C ALA A 212 -19.21 -13.49 -36.84
N VAL A 213 -20.28 -14.00 -36.23
CA VAL A 213 -20.40 -15.43 -35.90
C VAL A 213 -20.48 -16.28 -37.17
N PHE A 214 -21.24 -15.84 -38.18
CA PHE A 214 -21.34 -16.52 -39.47
C PHE A 214 -19.97 -16.63 -40.17
N LEU A 215 -19.24 -15.52 -40.28
CA LEU A 215 -17.91 -15.49 -40.89
C LEU A 215 -16.88 -16.30 -40.09
N ALA A 216 -16.88 -16.15 -38.76
CA ALA A 216 -15.94 -16.85 -37.89
C ALA A 216 -16.11 -18.38 -37.93
N THR A 217 -17.35 -18.85 -38.11
CA THR A 217 -17.64 -20.28 -38.21
C THR A 217 -17.30 -20.85 -39.59
N ARG A 218 -17.49 -20.07 -40.66
CA ARG A 218 -17.14 -20.48 -42.03
C ARG A 218 -15.63 -20.46 -42.28
N TRP A 219 -14.90 -19.53 -41.66
CA TRP A 219 -13.44 -19.42 -41.73
C TRP A 219 -12.76 -19.90 -40.45
N ARG A 220 -13.22 -21.02 -39.89
CA ARG A 220 -12.65 -21.58 -38.66
C ARG A 220 -11.18 -22.00 -38.82
N THR A 221 -10.79 -22.43 -40.01
CA THR A 221 -9.42 -22.83 -40.36
C THR A 221 -8.46 -21.63 -40.46
N ALA A 222 -8.97 -20.40 -40.59
CA ALA A 222 -8.16 -19.18 -40.60
C ALA A 222 -7.61 -18.86 -39.21
N LEU A 223 -8.27 -19.32 -38.14
CA LEU A 223 -7.71 -19.22 -36.80
C LEU A 223 -6.51 -20.16 -36.70
N THR A 224 -5.33 -19.56 -36.72
CA THR A 224 -4.03 -20.23 -36.51
C THR A 224 -3.45 -19.78 -35.17
N PRO A 225 -2.51 -20.52 -34.56
CA PRO A 225 -1.86 -20.09 -33.33
C PRO A 225 -1.18 -18.70 -33.42
N PRO A 226 -0.51 -18.31 -34.54
CA PRO A 226 -0.02 -16.93 -34.69
C PRO A 226 -1.14 -15.89 -34.66
N LEU A 227 -2.24 -16.13 -35.39
CA LEU A 227 -3.37 -15.20 -35.43
C LEU A 227 -4.06 -15.09 -34.05
N HIS A 228 -4.25 -16.20 -33.35
CA HIS A 228 -4.82 -16.16 -32.00
C HIS A 228 -3.91 -15.46 -31.00
N SER A 229 -2.58 -15.61 -31.12
CA SER A 229 -1.62 -14.85 -30.33
C SER A 229 -1.72 -13.35 -30.60
N PHE A 230 -1.89 -12.95 -31.86
CA PHE A 230 -2.14 -11.56 -32.23
C PHE A 230 -3.44 -11.01 -31.64
N ILE A 231 -4.53 -11.80 -31.68
CA ILE A 231 -5.80 -11.40 -31.03
C ILE A 231 -5.62 -11.24 -29.52
N LEU A 232 -4.91 -12.16 -28.85
CA LEU A 232 -4.60 -12.04 -27.43
C LEU A 232 -3.78 -10.79 -27.12
N PHE A 233 -2.81 -10.45 -27.97
CA PHE A 233 -2.06 -9.21 -27.86
C PHE A 233 -2.99 -7.98 -27.91
N LEU A 234 -3.95 -7.93 -28.84
CA LEU A 234 -4.92 -6.84 -28.92
C LEU A 234 -5.80 -6.75 -27.67
N LEU A 235 -6.24 -7.89 -27.12
CA LEU A 235 -7.04 -7.91 -25.89
C LEU A 235 -6.23 -7.43 -24.65
N VAL A 236 -4.96 -7.80 -24.57
CA VAL A 236 -4.03 -7.31 -23.53
C VAL A 236 -3.77 -5.82 -23.71
N ALA A 237 -3.52 -5.38 -24.94
CA ALA A 237 -3.33 -3.96 -25.26
C ALA A 237 -4.57 -3.14 -24.89
N ALA A 238 -5.78 -3.66 -25.13
CA ALA A 238 -7.02 -3.03 -24.69
C ALA A 238 -7.09 -2.91 -23.15
N CYS A 239 -6.72 -3.96 -22.40
CA CYS A 239 -6.65 -3.87 -20.93
C CYS A 239 -5.67 -2.79 -20.46
N ILE A 240 -4.49 -2.71 -21.09
CA ILE A 240 -3.49 -1.67 -20.77
C ILE A 240 -4.03 -0.28 -21.14
N HIS A 241 -4.66 -0.14 -22.31
CA HIS A 241 -5.27 1.11 -22.74
C HIS A 241 -6.33 1.61 -21.74
N VAL A 242 -7.20 0.72 -21.26
CA VAL A 242 -8.20 1.02 -20.21
C VAL A 242 -7.55 1.50 -18.92
N LEU A 243 -6.32 1.09 -18.59
CA LEU A 243 -5.61 1.56 -17.40
C LEU A 243 -4.91 2.91 -17.60
N LEU A 244 -4.54 3.26 -18.84
CA LEU A 244 -3.74 4.44 -19.15
C LEU A 244 -4.56 5.64 -19.64
N GLN A 245 -5.72 5.41 -20.26
CA GLN A 245 -6.49 6.48 -20.90
C GLN A 245 -7.30 7.29 -19.87
N LYS A 246 -7.29 8.62 -20.03
CA LYS A 246 -8.24 9.52 -19.37
C LYS A 246 -9.64 9.30 -19.92
N LYS A 247 -10.65 9.17 -19.05
CA LYS A 247 -11.98 8.71 -19.44
C LYS A 247 -13.04 9.77 -19.29
N ASP A 248 -13.98 9.78 -20.23
CA ASP A 248 -15.12 10.69 -20.26
C ASP A 248 -16.09 10.47 -19.08
N TYR A 249 -16.02 9.30 -18.41
CA TYR A 249 -16.88 8.90 -17.30
C TYR A 249 -16.08 8.57 -16.02
N PRO A 250 -15.57 9.58 -15.29
CA PRO A 250 -14.65 9.38 -14.16
C PRO A 250 -15.23 8.54 -13.02
N PHE A 251 -16.52 8.66 -12.71
CA PHE A 251 -17.17 7.82 -11.69
C PHE A 251 -17.20 6.32 -12.02
N ALA A 252 -16.97 5.91 -13.27
CA ALA A 252 -16.83 4.50 -13.64
C ALA A 252 -15.38 3.97 -13.58
N ASN A 253 -14.39 4.79 -13.24
CA ASN A 253 -12.98 4.41 -13.28
C ASN A 253 -12.66 3.17 -12.43
N PHE A 254 -13.29 3.04 -11.26
CA PHE A 254 -13.10 1.87 -10.39
C PHE A 254 -13.50 0.56 -11.09
N LEU A 255 -14.65 0.56 -11.78
CA LEU A 255 -15.18 -0.60 -12.51
C LEU A 255 -14.26 -0.97 -13.67
N LEU A 256 -13.77 0.04 -14.38
CA LEU A 256 -12.92 -0.13 -15.53
C LEU A 256 -11.54 -0.66 -15.14
N PHE A 257 -10.93 -0.12 -14.09
CA PHE A 257 -9.65 -0.60 -13.56
C PHE A 257 -9.78 -2.02 -13.01
N ALA A 258 -10.86 -2.32 -12.28
CA ALA A 258 -11.12 -3.67 -11.80
C ALA A 258 -11.24 -4.66 -12.98
N SER A 259 -11.97 -4.30 -14.04
CA SER A 259 -12.17 -5.14 -15.21
C SER A 259 -10.86 -5.40 -15.98
N ALA A 260 -10.05 -4.36 -16.21
CA ALA A 260 -8.76 -4.49 -16.89
C ALA A 260 -7.76 -5.32 -16.08
N LEU A 261 -7.66 -5.09 -14.76
CA LEU A 261 -6.76 -5.86 -13.89
C LEU A 261 -7.18 -7.33 -13.83
N LEU A 262 -8.48 -7.62 -13.70
CA LEU A 262 -9.00 -8.98 -13.74
C LEU A 262 -8.71 -9.66 -15.10
N GLY A 263 -8.85 -8.93 -16.22
CA GLY A 263 -8.52 -9.43 -17.55
C GLY A 263 -7.04 -9.81 -17.68
N LEU A 264 -6.12 -8.93 -17.25
CA LEU A 264 -4.67 -9.21 -17.24
C LEU A 264 -4.31 -10.40 -16.33
N LEU A 265 -4.95 -10.52 -15.17
CA LEU A 265 -4.76 -11.65 -14.26
C LEU A 265 -5.22 -12.98 -14.90
N GLN A 266 -6.36 -12.98 -15.59
CA GLN A 266 -6.83 -14.18 -16.30
C GLN A 266 -5.91 -14.53 -17.48
N PHE A 267 -5.44 -13.54 -18.23
CA PHE A 267 -4.46 -13.75 -19.28
C PHE A 267 -3.18 -14.40 -18.74
N ALA A 268 -2.60 -13.82 -17.68
CA ALA A 268 -1.41 -14.37 -17.05
C ALA A 268 -1.66 -15.81 -16.56
N ARG A 269 -2.77 -16.05 -15.88
CA ARG A 269 -3.15 -17.37 -15.34
C ARG A 269 -3.24 -18.46 -16.41
N TYR A 270 -3.74 -18.15 -17.61
CA TYR A 270 -4.05 -19.16 -18.62
C TYR A 270 -3.08 -19.23 -19.79
N TYR A 271 -2.29 -18.18 -20.01
CA TYR A 271 -1.37 -18.12 -21.13
C TYR A 271 0.09 -17.93 -20.72
N LEU A 272 0.38 -17.43 -19.52
CA LEU A 272 1.76 -17.22 -19.04
C LEU A 272 2.17 -18.20 -17.94
N VAL A 273 1.22 -18.75 -17.19
CA VAL A 273 1.49 -19.70 -16.10
C VAL A 273 1.28 -21.14 -16.56
N LEU A 274 2.36 -21.93 -16.55
CA LEU A 274 2.32 -23.37 -16.87
C LEU A 274 1.42 -24.14 -15.87
N PRO A 275 0.62 -25.15 -16.31
CA PRO A 275 -0.30 -25.88 -15.43
C PRO A 275 0.41 -26.72 -14.35
N GLY A 276 -0.41 -27.32 -13.46
CA GLY A 276 0.01 -28.08 -12.28
C GLY A 276 0.91 -29.30 -12.51
N GLU A 277 1.28 -29.95 -11.41
CA GLU A 277 2.40 -30.92 -11.26
C GLU A 277 2.57 -31.94 -12.39
N GLN A 278 1.50 -32.47 -12.99
CA GLN A 278 1.60 -33.49 -14.05
C GLN A 278 2.27 -32.99 -15.35
N GLN A 279 2.08 -31.72 -15.74
CA GLN A 279 2.81 -31.15 -16.90
C GLN A 279 4.18 -30.58 -16.51
N ARG A 280 4.41 -30.29 -15.22
CA ARG A 280 5.74 -29.99 -14.68
C ARG A 280 6.66 -31.20 -14.71
N LEU A 281 6.11 -32.40 -14.52
CA LEU A 281 6.80 -33.68 -14.67
C LEU A 281 7.23 -33.96 -16.12
N GLN A 282 6.45 -33.53 -17.12
CA GLN A 282 6.85 -33.64 -18.53
C GLN A 282 7.91 -32.61 -18.94
N LEU A 283 7.82 -31.36 -18.47
CA LEU A 283 8.86 -30.33 -18.71
C LEU A 283 10.15 -30.58 -17.90
N GLN A 284 10.09 -31.37 -16.83
CA GLN A 284 11.26 -31.84 -16.07
C GLN A 284 12.22 -32.70 -16.92
N GLN A 285 11.74 -33.35 -17.98
CA GLN A 285 12.56 -34.26 -18.78
C GLN A 285 13.47 -33.54 -19.80
N ASN A 286 13.21 -32.28 -20.17
CA ASN A 286 13.82 -31.68 -21.38
C ASN A 286 14.69 -30.42 -21.18
N SER A 287 14.96 -29.92 -19.96
CA SER A 287 16.02 -28.88 -19.83
C SER A 287 16.67 -28.77 -18.44
N ASN A 288 17.99 -28.56 -18.43
CA ASN A 288 18.81 -28.39 -17.22
C ASN A 288 18.49 -27.10 -16.44
N ALA A 289 18.07 -26.02 -17.10
CA ALA A 289 17.78 -24.74 -16.45
C ALA A 289 16.48 -24.75 -15.63
N TRP A 290 15.43 -25.40 -16.13
CA TRP A 290 14.16 -25.54 -15.41
C TRP A 290 14.29 -26.42 -14.18
N GLN A 291 15.09 -27.50 -14.27
CA GLN A 291 15.41 -28.32 -13.11
C GLN A 291 16.12 -27.49 -12.03
N TRP A 292 17.05 -26.61 -12.40
CA TRP A 292 17.73 -25.75 -11.44
C TRP A 292 16.79 -24.72 -10.79
N ILE A 293 16.02 -23.96 -11.58
CA ILE A 293 15.06 -22.95 -11.06
C ILE A 293 14.00 -23.62 -10.20
N PHE A 294 13.48 -24.76 -10.63
CA PHE A 294 12.51 -25.52 -9.85
C PHE A 294 13.13 -26.05 -8.55
N ARG A 295 14.33 -26.66 -8.58
CA ARG A 295 15.04 -27.09 -7.36
C ARG A 295 15.37 -25.92 -6.43
N PHE A 296 15.65 -24.74 -6.99
CA PHE A 296 15.92 -23.53 -6.23
C PHE A 296 14.66 -23.01 -5.54
N THR A 297 13.57 -22.81 -6.30
CA THR A 297 12.31 -22.24 -5.80
C THR A 297 11.47 -23.22 -4.98
N SER A 298 11.64 -24.52 -5.17
CA SER A 298 10.99 -25.56 -4.34
C SER A 298 11.62 -25.71 -2.96
N ASN A 299 12.86 -25.23 -2.76
CA ASN A 299 13.51 -25.22 -1.45
C ASN A 299 13.06 -23.99 -0.65
N PRO A 300 12.30 -24.14 0.47
CA PRO A 300 11.75 -23.00 1.19
C PRO A 300 12.81 -22.06 1.78
N GLY A 301 14.03 -22.56 2.04
CA GLY A 301 15.13 -21.72 2.52
C GLY A 301 15.74 -20.85 1.44
N LYS A 302 15.97 -21.42 0.25
CA LYS A 302 16.46 -20.63 -0.90
C LYS A 302 15.43 -19.60 -1.34
N LEU A 303 14.15 -19.98 -1.38
CA LEU A 303 13.06 -19.06 -1.67
C LEU A 303 12.94 -17.95 -0.62
N PHE A 304 13.09 -18.28 0.67
CA PHE A 304 13.14 -17.27 1.74
C PHE A 304 14.28 -16.27 1.51
N LEU A 305 15.51 -16.74 1.26
CA LEU A 305 16.66 -15.86 1.01
C LEU A 305 16.45 -14.96 -0.20
N LEU A 306 15.86 -15.49 -1.28
CA LEU A 306 15.52 -14.71 -2.47
C LEU A 306 14.51 -13.61 -2.13
N ILE A 307 13.40 -13.95 -1.46
CA ILE A 307 12.37 -12.96 -1.07
C ILE A 307 12.95 -11.91 -0.13
N LEU A 308 13.71 -12.34 0.87
CA LEU A 308 14.37 -11.45 1.83
C LEU A 308 15.28 -10.45 1.10
N THR A 309 16.15 -10.95 0.22
CA THR A 309 17.11 -10.11 -0.52
C THR A 309 16.39 -9.16 -1.45
N CYS A 310 15.46 -9.64 -2.28
CA CYS A 310 14.72 -8.81 -3.22
C CYS A 310 13.89 -7.73 -2.52
N LEU A 311 13.16 -8.08 -1.45
CA LEU A 311 12.30 -7.11 -0.76
C LEU A 311 13.10 -6.11 0.07
N THR A 312 14.20 -6.55 0.70
CA THR A 312 15.10 -5.63 1.42
C THR A 312 15.80 -4.69 0.45
N GLY A 313 16.31 -5.21 -0.67
CA GLY A 313 16.88 -4.38 -1.74
C GLY A 313 15.87 -3.37 -2.29
N TYR A 314 14.63 -3.80 -2.55
CA TYR A 314 13.56 -2.91 -2.96
C TYR A 314 13.29 -1.78 -1.94
N ARG A 315 13.23 -2.09 -0.64
CA ARG A 315 13.05 -1.09 0.43
C ARG A 315 14.20 -0.10 0.51
N ILE A 316 15.44 -0.57 0.35
CA ILE A 316 16.61 0.30 0.29
C ILE A 316 16.50 1.24 -0.92
N LEU A 317 16.09 0.73 -2.09
CA LEU A 317 15.86 1.56 -3.28
C LEU A 317 14.74 2.59 -3.09
N VAL A 318 13.66 2.24 -2.37
CA VAL A 318 12.56 3.17 -2.03
C VAL A 318 13.08 4.30 -1.15
N VAL A 319 13.90 3.99 -0.15
CA VAL A 319 14.52 4.99 0.75
C VAL A 319 15.42 5.99 0.00
N LEU A 320 15.98 5.61 -1.15
CA LEU A 320 16.82 6.47 -1.97
C LEU A 320 16.03 7.45 -2.86
N GLN A 321 14.70 7.36 -2.89
CA GLN A 321 13.89 8.20 -3.77
C GLN A 321 13.85 9.67 -3.29
N PRO A 322 14.00 10.66 -4.19
CA PRO A 322 14.17 12.07 -3.80
C PRO A 322 13.00 12.69 -3.00
N HIS A 323 11.79 12.16 -3.16
CA HIS A 323 10.59 12.68 -2.49
C HIS A 323 10.40 12.12 -1.07
N PHE A 324 11.19 11.11 -0.67
CA PHE A 324 11.24 10.61 0.71
C PHE A 324 12.24 11.42 1.52
N GLY A 325 11.78 12.60 1.95
CA GLY A 325 12.52 13.42 2.91
C GLY A 325 12.69 12.71 4.27
N VAL A 326 13.52 13.31 5.11
CA VAL A 326 13.73 12.85 6.48
C VAL A 326 12.52 13.26 7.32
N PHE A 327 12.05 12.37 8.19
CA PHE A 327 11.00 12.66 9.17
C PHE A 327 11.60 13.35 10.39
N TYR A 328 10.80 14.16 11.10
CA TYR A 328 11.26 14.89 12.29
C TYR A 328 11.99 13.99 13.30
N ASP A 329 11.39 12.84 13.62
CA ASP A 329 11.97 11.89 14.58
C ASP A 329 13.35 11.40 14.11
N GLU A 330 13.56 11.20 12.81
CA GLU A 330 14.84 10.72 12.28
C GLU A 330 15.93 11.78 12.38
N SER A 331 15.63 13.04 12.03
CA SER A 331 16.59 14.13 12.18
C SER A 331 16.88 14.43 13.64
N TYR A 332 15.88 14.25 14.52
CA TYR A 332 16.05 14.35 15.96
C TYR A 332 16.95 13.24 16.53
N TYR A 333 16.70 11.97 16.16
CA TYR A 333 17.55 10.83 16.55
C TYR A 333 18.93 10.87 15.91
N TYR A 334 19.07 11.51 14.74
CA TYR A 334 20.36 11.77 14.13
C TYR A 334 21.23 12.66 15.02
N HIS A 335 20.69 13.76 15.56
CA HIS A 335 21.47 14.61 16.46
C HIS A 335 21.84 13.90 17.76
N TRP A 336 20.97 13.01 18.27
CA TRP A 336 21.33 12.12 19.38
C TRP A 336 22.51 11.22 19.03
N SER A 337 22.57 10.70 17.80
CA SER A 337 23.65 9.81 17.35
C SER A 337 25.01 10.50 17.22
N LEU A 338 25.05 11.82 17.07
CA LEU A 338 26.29 12.60 17.08
C LEU A 338 26.90 12.70 18.48
N TYR A 339 26.10 12.42 19.52
CA TYR A 339 26.53 12.35 20.91
C TYR A 339 25.98 11.07 21.58
N PRO A 340 26.60 9.89 21.31
CA PRO A 340 26.17 8.63 21.90
C PRO A 340 26.18 8.67 23.43
N ASP A 341 25.03 8.37 24.04
CA ASP A 341 24.86 8.36 25.50
C ASP A 341 24.06 7.11 25.93
N LEU A 342 23.89 6.89 27.23
CA LEU A 342 23.14 5.77 27.81
C LEU A 342 21.62 6.03 27.86
N GLY A 343 21.17 7.22 27.51
CA GLY A 343 19.76 7.61 27.40
C GLY A 343 19.60 8.98 26.76
N TYR A 344 18.36 9.29 26.40
CA TYR A 344 17.99 10.59 25.83
C TYR A 344 16.66 11.07 26.41
N TYR A 345 16.35 12.35 26.16
CA TYR A 345 15.20 13.07 26.72
C TYR A 345 13.90 12.25 26.79
N SER A 346 13.58 11.46 25.76
CA SER A 346 12.31 10.73 25.70
C SER A 346 12.43 9.22 25.50
N LYS A 347 13.63 8.69 25.24
CA LYS A 347 13.83 7.29 24.82
C LYS A 347 15.17 6.71 25.29
N PRO A 348 15.25 5.38 25.39
CA PRO A 348 16.51 4.64 25.49
C PRO A 348 17.43 4.81 24.26
N PRO A 349 18.70 4.41 24.35
CA PRO A 349 19.73 4.89 23.42
C PRO A 349 19.89 4.09 22.12
N MET A 350 19.29 2.89 21.99
CA MET A 350 19.62 1.98 20.88
C MET A 350 19.38 2.57 19.50
N VAL A 351 18.34 3.39 19.31
CA VAL A 351 18.08 4.02 18.00
C VAL A 351 19.22 4.96 17.59
N ALA A 352 19.75 5.75 18.54
CA ALA A 352 20.88 6.64 18.29
C ALA A 352 22.16 5.83 18.04
N TRP A 353 22.39 4.73 18.78
CA TRP A 353 23.54 3.84 18.53
C TRP A 353 23.47 3.17 17.16
N CYS A 354 22.29 2.77 16.70
CA CYS A 354 22.12 2.23 15.34
C CYS A 354 22.47 3.26 14.27
N ILE A 355 22.01 4.51 14.42
CA ILE A 355 22.31 5.59 13.47
C ILE A 355 23.80 5.96 13.54
N TRP A 356 24.37 6.03 14.74
CA TRP A 356 25.80 6.29 14.94
C TRP A 356 26.64 5.27 14.18
N LEU A 357 26.34 3.97 14.35
CA LEU A 357 27.06 2.89 13.68
C LEU A 357 26.98 3.01 12.15
N THR A 358 25.81 3.30 11.59
CA THR A 358 25.68 3.45 10.13
C THR A 358 26.35 4.72 9.62
N SER A 359 26.36 5.81 10.39
CA SER A 359 27.08 7.03 10.06
C SER A 359 28.60 6.88 10.14
N GLN A 360 29.14 6.06 11.05
CA GLN A 360 30.58 5.76 11.08
C GLN A 360 31.05 5.02 9.82
N VAL A 361 30.20 4.16 9.25
CA VAL A 361 30.56 3.33 8.08
C VAL A 361 30.35 4.08 6.76
N LEU A 362 29.29 4.88 6.65
CA LEU A 362 28.86 5.49 5.38
C LEU A 362 28.97 7.03 5.35
N GLY A 363 29.46 7.64 6.42
CA GLY A 363 29.44 9.09 6.60
C GLY A 363 28.04 9.62 6.92
N HIS A 364 27.88 10.93 6.83
CA HIS A 364 26.62 11.62 7.15
C HIS A 364 25.76 11.80 5.89
N GLY A 365 24.52 11.31 5.93
CA GLY A 365 23.57 11.48 4.83
C GLY A 365 22.32 10.59 4.94
N THR A 366 21.36 10.77 4.05
CA THR A 366 20.03 10.15 4.14
C THR A 366 20.08 8.63 4.12
N LEU A 367 20.96 8.04 3.30
CA LEU A 367 21.14 6.59 3.29
C LEU A 367 21.71 6.10 4.62
N SER A 368 22.78 6.73 5.13
CA SER A 368 23.38 6.35 6.42
C SER A 368 22.36 6.41 7.57
N LEU A 369 21.51 7.44 7.59
CA LEU A 369 20.49 7.64 8.62
C LEU A 369 19.46 6.51 8.61
N LYS A 370 18.96 6.16 7.42
CA LYS A 370 17.82 5.26 7.26
C LYS A 370 18.19 3.78 7.19
N LEU A 371 19.41 3.45 6.76
CA LEU A 371 19.82 2.09 6.37
C LEU A 371 19.63 1.04 7.48
N ALA A 372 19.82 1.42 8.75
CA ALA A 372 19.63 0.51 9.87
C ALA A 372 18.20 -0.08 9.92
N SER A 373 17.18 0.70 9.53
CA SER A 373 15.78 0.27 9.61
C SER A 373 15.45 -0.94 8.72
N PRO A 374 15.63 -0.90 7.38
CA PRO A 374 15.33 -2.05 6.53
C PRO A 374 16.20 -3.26 6.85
N ILE A 375 17.45 -3.07 7.30
CA ILE A 375 18.35 -4.17 7.71
C ILE A 375 17.82 -4.85 8.99
N LEU A 376 17.42 -4.10 10.01
CA LEU A 376 16.91 -4.68 11.26
C LEU A 376 15.58 -5.39 11.06
N TYR A 377 14.70 -4.89 10.17
CA TYR A 377 13.49 -5.61 9.78
C TYR A 377 13.79 -6.89 8.98
N ALA A 378 14.80 -6.87 8.11
CA ALA A 378 15.26 -8.08 7.41
C ALA A 378 15.86 -9.11 8.38
N ALA A 379 16.67 -8.67 9.34
CA ALA A 379 17.23 -9.52 10.38
C ALA A 379 16.13 -10.10 11.29
N SER A 380 15.11 -9.31 11.64
CA SER A 380 13.92 -9.79 12.35
C SER A 380 13.22 -10.90 11.57
N ALA A 381 13.03 -10.72 10.26
CA ALA A 381 12.43 -11.74 9.39
C ALA A 381 13.26 -13.03 9.33
N ALA A 382 14.59 -12.95 9.34
CA ALA A 382 15.48 -14.10 9.40
C ALA A 382 15.37 -14.86 10.74
N ILE A 383 15.26 -14.13 11.86
CA ILE A 383 15.02 -14.74 13.18
C ILE A 383 13.64 -15.41 13.22
N ILE A 384 12.60 -14.77 12.67
CA ILE A 384 11.25 -15.33 12.56
C ILE A 384 11.24 -16.59 11.66
N TYR A 385 11.99 -16.58 10.56
CA TYR A 385 12.19 -17.77 9.71
C TYR A 385 12.83 -18.92 10.49
N ALA A 386 13.87 -18.64 11.28
CA ALA A 386 14.54 -19.63 12.13
C ALA A 386 13.60 -20.14 13.25
N LEU A 387 12.79 -19.25 13.84
CA LEU A 387 11.84 -19.60 14.89
C LEU A 387 10.71 -20.48 14.36
N GLY A 388 10.11 -20.12 13.21
CA GLY A 388 9.05 -20.92 12.59
C GLY A 388 9.50 -22.34 12.23
N GLN A 389 10.75 -22.49 11.76
CA GLN A 389 11.37 -23.80 11.56
C GLN A 389 11.49 -24.59 12.86
N ARG A 390 11.91 -23.95 13.95
CA ARG A 390 12.10 -24.61 15.24
C ARG A 390 10.78 -25.05 15.88
N ILE A 391 9.69 -24.31 15.68
CA ILE A 391 8.39 -24.61 16.28
C ILE A 391 7.75 -25.85 15.65
N ASN A 392 7.76 -25.96 14.31
CA ASN A 392 7.02 -26.99 13.59
C ASN A 392 7.93 -28.00 12.85
N GLY A 393 9.25 -27.87 12.98
CA GLY A 393 10.23 -28.74 12.32
C GLY A 393 10.37 -28.56 10.81
N THR A 394 9.69 -27.59 10.19
CA THR A 394 9.69 -27.44 8.72
C THR A 394 10.17 -26.07 8.25
N LYS A 395 10.98 -26.07 7.18
CA LYS A 395 11.40 -24.84 6.47
C LYS A 395 10.22 -24.04 5.91
N THR A 396 9.12 -24.72 5.62
CA THR A 396 7.89 -24.12 5.10
C THR A 396 7.21 -23.21 6.13
N THR A 397 7.10 -23.63 7.40
CA THR A 397 6.53 -22.78 8.45
C THR A 397 7.38 -21.52 8.68
N GLY A 398 8.71 -21.66 8.67
CA GLY A 398 9.62 -20.51 8.70
C GLY A 398 9.41 -19.55 7.52
N LEU A 399 9.32 -20.09 6.30
CA LEU A 399 9.05 -19.29 5.09
C LEU A 399 7.72 -18.53 5.23
N TYR A 400 6.66 -19.20 5.69
CA TYR A 400 5.35 -18.56 5.81
C TYR A 400 5.37 -17.43 6.84
N ALA A 401 5.94 -17.67 8.03
CA ALA A 401 5.99 -16.67 9.08
C ALA A 401 6.79 -15.42 8.66
N SER A 402 7.94 -15.64 8.02
CA SER A 402 8.79 -14.54 7.55
C SER A 402 8.17 -13.77 6.38
N VAL A 403 7.52 -14.44 5.42
CA VAL A 403 6.80 -13.77 4.32
C VAL A 403 5.60 -12.97 4.84
N ILE A 404 4.82 -13.52 5.78
CA ILE A 404 3.74 -12.78 6.43
C ILE A 404 4.31 -11.51 7.05
N PHE A 405 5.33 -11.66 7.92
CA PHE A 405 5.95 -10.55 8.63
C PHE A 405 6.48 -9.46 7.69
N LEU A 406 7.25 -9.86 6.66
CA LEU A 406 7.81 -8.96 5.67
C LEU A 406 6.72 -8.21 4.89
N CYS A 407 5.57 -8.83 4.64
CA CYS A 407 4.48 -8.22 3.89
C CYS A 407 3.48 -7.45 4.76
N ILE A 408 3.66 -7.33 6.09
CA ILE A 408 2.77 -6.53 6.93
C ILE A 408 2.84 -5.04 6.50
N PRO A 409 1.71 -4.35 6.29
CA PRO A 409 1.70 -2.92 5.96
C PRO A 409 2.51 -2.04 6.93
N LEU A 410 2.34 -2.22 8.24
CA LEU A 410 3.14 -1.52 9.26
C LEU A 410 4.65 -1.72 9.07
N ILE A 411 5.08 -2.96 8.78
CA ILE A 411 6.51 -3.31 8.62
C ILE A 411 7.06 -2.69 7.34
N GLY A 412 6.29 -2.70 6.26
CA GLY A 412 6.65 -2.00 5.03
C GLY A 412 6.83 -0.50 5.25
N PHE A 413 5.89 0.15 5.93
CA PHE A 413 5.97 1.58 6.23
C PHE A 413 7.15 1.91 7.17
N ASN A 414 7.26 1.20 8.30
CA ASN A 414 8.31 1.46 9.28
C ASN A 414 9.71 1.16 8.74
N SER A 415 9.86 0.34 7.71
CA SER A 415 11.17 0.08 7.10
C SER A 415 11.72 1.26 6.27
N GLU A 416 10.90 2.28 5.97
CA GLU A 416 11.31 3.50 5.27
C GLU A 416 11.95 4.55 6.20
N PHE A 417 11.67 4.45 7.50
CA PHE A 417 12.08 5.44 8.50
C PHE A 417 12.81 4.76 9.64
N ILE A 418 13.91 5.36 10.12
CA ILE A 418 14.55 4.88 11.34
C ILE A 418 13.80 5.40 12.56
N THR A 419 13.32 4.47 13.39
CA THR A 419 12.65 4.79 14.66
C THR A 419 13.09 3.77 15.71
N THR A 420 12.66 3.96 16.96
CA THR A 420 12.87 2.98 18.03
C THR A 420 12.24 1.61 17.74
N ASP A 421 11.30 1.53 16.78
CA ASP A 421 10.61 0.28 16.46
C ASP A 421 11.54 -0.71 15.76
N ALA A 422 12.42 -0.26 14.86
CA ALA A 422 13.33 -1.17 14.13
C ALA A 422 14.21 -2.04 15.06
N PRO A 423 14.97 -1.47 16.01
CA PRO A 423 15.73 -2.28 16.97
C PRO A 423 14.83 -3.06 17.94
N LEU A 424 13.66 -2.50 18.32
CA LEU A 424 12.69 -3.22 19.16
C LEU A 424 12.21 -4.51 18.50
N PHE A 425 11.80 -4.49 17.23
CA PHE A 425 11.33 -5.68 16.52
C PHE A 425 12.44 -6.74 16.39
N PHE A 426 13.68 -6.31 16.19
CA PHE A 426 14.84 -7.19 16.15
C PHE A 426 15.07 -7.90 17.50
N PHE A 427 15.19 -7.14 18.59
CA PHE A 427 15.42 -7.71 19.92
C PHE A 427 14.20 -8.45 20.48
N TRP A 428 12.99 -8.07 20.09
CA TRP A 428 11.76 -8.81 20.40
C TRP A 428 11.78 -10.20 19.76
N SER A 429 12.11 -10.26 18.47
CA SER A 429 12.24 -11.53 17.73
C SER A 429 13.38 -12.38 18.28
N ALA A 430 14.53 -11.77 18.58
CA ALA A 430 15.69 -12.45 19.18
C ALA A 430 15.35 -13.03 20.56
N THR A 431 14.72 -12.23 21.43
CA THR A 431 14.31 -12.66 22.78
C THR A 431 13.34 -13.83 22.72
N LEU A 432 12.34 -13.78 21.81
CA LEU A 432 11.45 -14.92 21.57
C LEU A 432 12.23 -16.16 21.10
N TYR A 433 13.12 -16.01 20.11
CA TYR A 433 13.90 -17.12 19.59
C TYR A 433 14.77 -17.78 20.66
N VAL A 434 15.48 -16.97 21.46
CA VAL A 434 16.35 -17.45 22.54
C VAL A 434 15.52 -18.08 23.66
N PHE A 435 14.32 -17.57 23.98
CA PHE A 435 13.43 -18.17 24.97
C PHE A 435 13.05 -19.61 24.59
N PHE A 436 12.72 -19.85 23.32
CA PHE A 436 12.44 -21.21 22.84
C PHE A 436 13.67 -22.13 22.99
N ILE A 437 14.87 -21.63 22.72
CA ILE A 437 16.11 -22.41 22.93
C ILE A 437 16.36 -22.67 24.41
N ALA A 438 16.17 -21.67 25.27
CA ALA A 438 16.35 -21.78 26.71
C ALA A 438 15.42 -22.84 27.30
N LEU A 439 14.15 -22.89 26.87
CA LEU A 439 13.20 -23.92 27.29
C LEU A 439 13.58 -25.33 26.81
N GLN A 440 14.07 -25.46 25.57
CA GLN A 440 14.43 -26.74 24.96
C GLN A 440 15.73 -27.32 25.53
N ARG A 441 16.76 -26.48 25.68
CA ARG A 441 18.11 -26.91 26.06
C ARG A 441 18.37 -26.81 27.56
N ASN A 442 17.69 -25.88 28.24
CA ASN A 442 17.79 -25.63 29.66
C ASN A 442 19.24 -25.49 30.19
N LYS A 443 20.09 -24.77 29.45
CA LYS A 443 21.45 -24.42 29.88
C LYS A 443 21.49 -22.95 30.32
N LEU A 444 22.26 -22.64 31.36
CA LEU A 444 22.42 -21.27 31.87
C LEU A 444 22.84 -20.27 30.79
N LEU A 445 23.69 -20.69 29.85
CA LEU A 445 24.09 -19.85 28.70
C LEU A 445 22.88 -19.28 27.93
N TYR A 446 21.85 -20.10 27.64
CA TYR A 446 20.69 -19.64 26.86
C TYR A 446 19.76 -18.75 27.69
N TRP A 447 19.70 -18.96 29.00
CA TRP A 447 19.02 -18.05 29.91
C TRP A 447 19.78 -16.71 30.04
N ALA A 448 21.12 -16.74 30.07
CA ALA A 448 21.93 -15.54 30.05
C ALA A 448 21.75 -14.75 28.75
N LEU A 449 21.80 -15.43 27.59
CA LEU A 449 21.52 -14.83 26.29
C LEU A 449 20.11 -14.24 26.22
N LEU A 450 19.11 -14.89 26.84
CA LEU A 450 17.74 -14.36 26.93
C LEU A 450 17.73 -13.01 27.69
N GLY A 451 18.44 -12.94 28.82
CA GLY A 451 18.60 -11.72 29.59
C GLY A 451 19.27 -10.61 28.78
N VAL A 452 20.34 -10.93 28.06
CA VAL A 452 21.05 -9.99 27.17
C VAL A 452 20.13 -9.44 26.08
N THR A 453 19.46 -10.30 25.31
CA THR A 453 18.56 -9.84 24.24
C THR A 453 17.38 -9.04 24.78
N CYS A 454 16.88 -9.40 25.97
CA CYS A 454 15.79 -8.68 26.62
C CYS A 454 16.24 -7.29 27.09
N GLY A 455 17.40 -7.19 27.75
CA GLY A 455 17.98 -5.93 28.20
C GLY A 455 18.26 -4.97 27.04
N LEU A 456 18.88 -5.47 25.95
CA LEU A 456 19.09 -4.67 24.74
C LEU A 456 17.78 -4.23 24.06
N GLY A 457 16.74 -5.06 24.12
CA GLY A 457 15.39 -4.67 23.67
C GLY A 457 14.80 -3.56 24.54
N MET A 458 15.01 -3.59 25.87
CA MET A 458 14.58 -2.52 26.77
C MET A 458 15.35 -1.22 26.49
N LEU A 459 16.63 -1.31 26.10
CA LEU A 459 17.41 -0.19 25.59
C LEU A 459 16.96 0.31 24.20
N SER A 460 16.00 -0.37 23.56
CA SER A 460 15.38 0.10 22.32
C SER A 460 14.09 0.89 22.57
N LYS A 461 13.21 0.35 23.41
CA LYS A 461 11.92 0.98 23.76
C LYS A 461 11.37 0.38 25.04
N TYR A 462 10.81 1.20 25.92
CA TYR A 462 10.23 0.75 27.20
C TYR A 462 9.10 -0.28 27.02
N THR A 463 8.37 -0.24 25.90
CA THR A 463 7.32 -1.22 25.58
C THR A 463 7.85 -2.66 25.47
N MET A 464 9.17 -2.86 25.33
CA MET A 464 9.80 -4.19 25.41
C MET A 464 9.44 -4.91 26.72
N GLY A 465 9.20 -4.19 27.82
CA GLY A 465 8.86 -4.80 29.13
C GLY A 465 7.61 -5.69 29.11
N ALA A 466 6.71 -5.52 28.14
CA ALA A 466 5.57 -6.40 27.95
C ALA A 466 5.97 -7.83 27.54
N LEU A 467 7.09 -8.01 26.83
CA LEU A 467 7.55 -9.34 26.40
C LEU A 467 7.99 -10.23 27.58
N PRO A 468 8.97 -9.84 28.43
CA PRO A 468 9.36 -10.68 29.56
C PRO A 468 8.20 -10.90 30.54
N LEU A 469 7.29 -9.93 30.71
CA LEU A 469 6.05 -10.15 31.45
C LEU A 469 5.20 -11.26 30.81
N GLY A 470 4.97 -11.23 29.50
CA GLY A 470 4.24 -12.29 28.80
C GLY A 470 4.91 -13.66 28.91
N LEU A 471 6.25 -13.72 28.82
CA LEU A 471 7.01 -14.96 29.01
C LEU A 471 6.92 -15.48 30.44
N PHE A 472 6.97 -14.60 31.44
CA PHE A 472 6.76 -14.93 32.84
C PHE A 472 5.35 -15.47 33.08
N LEU A 473 4.31 -14.79 32.58
CA LEU A 473 2.92 -15.24 32.68
C LEU A 473 2.73 -16.62 32.03
N PHE A 474 3.35 -16.86 30.88
CA PHE A 474 3.37 -18.19 30.27
C PHE A 474 3.98 -19.25 31.21
N LEU A 475 5.16 -18.99 31.80
CA LEU A 475 5.79 -19.92 32.75
C LEU A 475 4.90 -20.15 33.97
N PHE A 476 4.29 -19.09 34.49
CA PHE A 476 3.44 -19.13 35.67
C PHE A 476 2.15 -19.94 35.44
N PHE A 477 1.45 -19.71 34.32
CA PHE A 477 0.19 -20.41 34.02
C PHE A 477 0.37 -21.78 33.38
N SER A 478 1.52 -22.04 32.74
CA SER A 478 1.80 -23.35 32.14
C SER A 478 2.15 -24.40 33.21
N LYS A 479 1.23 -25.33 33.46
CA LYS A 479 1.43 -26.43 34.44
C LYS A 479 2.74 -27.19 34.22
N SER A 480 3.14 -27.44 32.97
CA SER A 480 4.35 -28.20 32.65
C SER A 480 5.65 -27.40 32.80
N GLN A 481 5.59 -26.07 32.65
CA GLN A 481 6.77 -25.19 32.68
C GLN A 481 6.91 -24.39 33.97
N ARG A 482 5.90 -24.33 34.85
CA ARG A 482 5.94 -23.58 36.12
C ARG A 482 7.14 -23.92 36.98
N LYS A 483 7.56 -25.19 37.00
CA LYS A 483 8.76 -25.65 37.72
C LYS A 483 10.05 -24.94 37.29
N ARG A 484 10.10 -24.33 36.10
CA ARG A 484 11.24 -23.52 35.65
C ARG A 484 11.45 -22.28 36.53
N LEU A 485 10.39 -21.73 37.12
CA LEU A 485 10.47 -20.58 38.02
C LEU A 485 11.19 -20.93 39.35
N ALA A 486 11.29 -22.22 39.69
CA ALA A 486 12.10 -22.67 40.84
C ALA A 486 13.59 -22.86 40.48
N SER A 487 13.99 -22.70 39.21
CA SER A 487 15.37 -22.84 38.75
C SER A 487 16.05 -21.47 38.57
N TYR A 488 17.38 -21.43 38.65
CA TYR A 488 18.15 -20.19 38.52
C TYR A 488 18.07 -19.55 37.11
N GLY A 489 17.69 -20.29 36.07
CA GLY A 489 17.71 -19.83 34.69
C GLY A 489 16.88 -18.56 34.42
N PRO A 490 15.55 -18.59 34.59
CA PRO A 490 14.71 -17.41 34.40
C PRO A 490 15.14 -16.19 35.22
N TRP A 491 15.65 -16.39 36.43
CA TRP A 491 16.11 -15.32 37.31
C TRP A 491 17.45 -14.73 36.86
N LEU A 492 18.38 -15.56 36.38
CA LEU A 492 19.61 -15.08 35.72
C LEU A 492 19.27 -14.20 34.51
N ALA A 493 18.29 -14.62 33.70
CA ALA A 493 17.81 -13.80 32.58
C ALA A 493 17.25 -12.45 33.05
N ALA A 494 16.43 -12.45 34.11
CA ALA A 494 15.86 -11.24 34.67
C ALA A 494 16.93 -10.29 35.24
N VAL A 495 17.91 -10.82 35.99
CA VAL A 495 19.02 -10.03 36.54
C VAL A 495 19.86 -9.41 35.43
N LEU A 496 20.25 -10.19 34.41
CA LEU A 496 21.05 -9.66 33.30
C LEU A 496 20.28 -8.62 32.46
N ALA A 497 18.99 -8.86 32.21
CA ALA A 497 18.14 -7.86 31.55
C ALA A 497 18.07 -6.57 32.38
N GLY A 498 17.90 -6.70 33.69
CA GLY A 498 17.86 -5.58 34.64
C GLY A 498 19.18 -4.81 34.72
N LEU A 499 20.33 -5.49 34.71
CA LEU A 499 21.65 -4.83 34.70
C LEU A 499 21.89 -4.03 33.42
N ILE A 500 21.55 -4.60 32.26
CA ILE A 500 21.71 -3.92 30.97
C ILE A 500 20.74 -2.74 30.85
N PHE A 501 19.46 -2.94 31.19
CA PHE A 501 18.50 -1.84 31.21
C PHE A 501 18.84 -0.80 32.29
N GLY A 502 19.47 -1.24 33.37
CA GLY A 502 19.98 -0.43 34.47
C GLY A 502 20.91 0.68 34.00
N LEU A 503 21.60 0.53 32.86
CA LEU A 503 22.39 1.59 32.23
C LEU A 503 21.53 2.82 31.89
N ASN A 504 20.33 2.60 31.34
CA ASN A 504 19.41 3.69 31.01
C ASN A 504 18.70 4.24 32.26
N ILE A 505 18.44 3.40 33.26
CA ILE A 505 17.92 3.85 34.56
C ILE A 505 18.94 4.75 35.25
N PHE A 506 20.21 4.36 35.27
CA PHE A 506 21.30 5.15 35.81
C PHE A 506 21.42 6.51 35.12
N TRP A 507 21.33 6.54 33.79
CA TRP A 507 21.28 7.80 33.04
C TRP A 507 20.08 8.66 33.44
N ASN A 508 18.88 8.08 33.59
CA ASN A 508 17.71 8.82 34.04
C ASN A 508 17.85 9.37 35.45
N LEU A 509 18.48 8.63 36.37
CA LEU A 509 18.78 9.09 37.73
C LEU A 509 19.66 10.33 37.73
N GLN A 510 20.63 10.42 36.80
CA GLN A 510 21.51 11.58 36.65
C GLN A 510 20.83 12.79 35.98
N HIS A 511 19.63 12.62 35.42
CA HIS A 511 18.91 13.63 34.64
C HIS A 511 17.47 13.81 35.16
N ASP A 512 17.28 13.73 36.48
CA ASP A 512 16.01 13.99 37.18
C ASP A 512 14.80 13.25 36.61
N TRP A 513 15.00 12.01 36.15
CA TRP A 513 13.98 11.14 35.57
C TRP A 513 13.24 11.76 34.37
N ILE A 514 13.92 12.62 33.60
CA ILE A 514 13.29 13.41 32.53
C ILE A 514 12.55 12.55 31.49
N ALA A 515 13.09 11.39 31.11
CA ALA A 515 12.40 10.51 30.16
C ALA A 515 11.18 9.82 30.75
N ALA A 516 11.17 9.56 32.06
CA ALA A 516 10.00 9.04 32.76
C ALA A 516 8.91 10.11 32.89
N LYS A 517 9.27 11.34 33.28
CA LYS A 517 8.35 12.50 33.34
C LYS A 517 7.69 12.74 31.98
N HIS A 518 8.48 12.79 30.91
CA HIS A 518 7.96 12.92 29.55
C HIS A 518 7.02 11.77 29.16
N THR A 519 7.36 10.52 29.53
CA THR A 519 6.51 9.36 29.25
C THR A 519 5.19 9.40 30.04
N GLN A 520 5.20 9.98 31.24
CA GLN A 520 4.01 10.21 32.05
C GLN A 520 3.12 11.29 31.41
N GLU A 521 3.67 12.43 30.99
CA GLU A 521 2.94 13.52 30.33
C GLU A 521 2.14 13.06 29.10
N ILE A 522 2.76 12.27 28.22
CA ILE A 522 2.08 11.73 27.03
C ILE A 522 1.01 10.69 27.37
N SER A 523 1.04 10.15 28.60
CA SER A 523 0.10 9.17 29.13
C SER A 523 -0.99 9.79 30.01
N GLN A 524 -0.96 11.10 30.25
CA GLN A 524 -1.94 11.78 31.11
C GLN A 524 -3.35 11.73 30.52
N THR A 525 -4.31 11.46 31.40
CA THR A 525 -5.75 11.36 31.09
C THR A 525 -6.41 12.73 31.23
N SER A 526 -6.43 13.52 30.16
CA SER A 526 -7.25 14.74 30.10
C SER A 526 -8.64 14.41 29.54
N GLY A 527 -9.60 14.04 30.41
CA GLY A 527 -11.01 13.83 30.00
C GLY A 527 -11.73 12.68 30.71
N THR A 528 -12.80 12.17 30.07
CA THR A 528 -13.63 11.08 30.59
C THR A 528 -12.80 9.82 30.87
N LEU A 529 -13.01 9.20 32.04
CA LEU A 529 -12.27 8.03 32.53
C LEU A 529 -12.25 6.83 31.57
N PHE A 530 -13.25 6.70 30.70
CA PHE A 530 -13.41 5.57 29.77
C PHE A 530 -13.64 6.05 28.32
N ARG A 531 -12.83 5.55 27.38
CA ARG A 531 -12.85 5.96 25.96
C ARG A 531 -13.03 4.75 25.03
N PHE A 532 -14.26 4.28 24.89
CA PHE A 532 -14.58 3.11 24.04
C PHE A 532 -14.31 3.32 22.55
N ALA A 533 -14.60 4.50 22.00
CA ALA A 533 -14.38 4.77 20.58
C ALA A 533 -12.87 4.72 20.20
N PRO A 534 -11.94 5.35 20.95
CA PRO A 534 -10.51 5.16 20.76
C PRO A 534 -10.04 3.70 20.91
N LEU A 535 -10.59 2.94 21.87
CA LEU A 535 -10.29 1.51 22.01
C LEU A 535 -10.68 0.72 20.76
N ILE A 536 -11.91 0.88 20.27
CA ILE A 536 -12.40 0.19 19.06
C ILE A 536 -11.56 0.63 17.85
N GLY A 537 -11.32 1.93 17.71
CA GLY A 537 -10.48 2.49 16.65
C GLY A 537 -9.07 1.90 16.68
N PHE A 538 -8.47 1.76 17.86
CA PHE A 538 -7.17 1.12 18.05
C PHE A 538 -7.20 -0.35 17.63
N ILE A 539 -8.16 -1.15 18.11
CA ILE A 539 -8.30 -2.57 17.78
C ILE A 539 -8.44 -2.75 16.26
N VAL A 540 -9.38 -2.03 15.64
CA VAL A 540 -9.58 -2.07 14.18
C VAL A 540 -8.28 -1.70 13.46
N THR A 541 -7.61 -0.64 13.91
CA THR A 541 -6.35 -0.21 13.31
C THR A 541 -5.30 -1.31 13.39
N GLN A 542 -5.14 -2.01 14.53
CA GLN A 542 -4.17 -3.11 14.67
C GLN A 542 -4.36 -4.21 13.62
N PHE A 543 -5.61 -4.62 13.37
CA PHE A 543 -5.89 -5.64 12.36
C PHE A 543 -5.80 -5.11 10.93
N VAL A 544 -6.08 -3.83 10.69
CA VAL A 544 -5.86 -3.21 9.38
C VAL A 544 -4.36 -3.14 9.06
N ILE A 545 -3.54 -2.68 10.00
CA ILE A 545 -2.09 -2.52 9.79
C ILE A 545 -1.32 -3.84 9.82
N PHE A 546 -1.83 -4.89 10.48
CA PHE A 546 -1.33 -6.27 10.30
C PHE A 546 -1.63 -6.78 8.87
N GLY A 547 -2.68 -6.25 8.26
CA GLY A 547 -3.09 -6.53 6.89
C GLY A 547 -4.46 -7.22 6.84
N PRO A 548 -5.46 -6.69 6.11
CA PRO A 548 -6.84 -7.17 6.19
C PRO A 548 -7.00 -8.67 5.88
N VAL A 549 -6.30 -9.18 4.86
CA VAL A 549 -6.31 -10.62 4.50
C VAL A 549 -5.66 -11.47 5.58
N TRP A 550 -4.54 -11.01 6.16
CA TRP A 550 -3.84 -11.71 7.24
C TRP A 550 -4.66 -11.77 8.52
N SER A 551 -5.28 -10.65 8.88
CA SER A 551 -6.19 -10.55 10.02
C SER A 551 -7.38 -11.49 9.86
N PHE A 552 -8.03 -11.50 8.70
CA PHE A 552 -9.14 -12.41 8.43
C PHE A 552 -8.73 -13.87 8.54
N LEU A 553 -7.61 -14.26 7.91
CA LEU A 553 -7.13 -15.66 7.96
C LEU A 553 -6.71 -16.07 9.37
N LEU A 554 -6.08 -15.19 10.14
CA LEU A 554 -5.68 -15.46 11.52
C LEU A 554 -6.93 -15.68 12.39
N LEU A 555 -7.87 -14.73 12.39
CA LEU A 555 -9.08 -14.80 13.20
C LEU A 555 -9.94 -16.03 12.86
N LYS A 556 -10.06 -16.36 11.56
CA LYS A 556 -10.85 -17.50 11.10
C LYS A 556 -10.27 -18.86 11.50
N HIS A 557 -8.95 -19.00 11.44
CA HIS A 557 -8.30 -20.33 11.54
C HIS A 557 -7.60 -20.59 12.87
N LEU A 558 -7.31 -19.56 13.66
CA LEU A 558 -6.63 -19.71 14.95
C LEU A 558 -7.37 -20.62 15.93
N PRO A 559 -8.72 -20.54 16.13
CA PRO A 559 -9.41 -21.41 17.08
C PRO A 559 -9.29 -22.90 16.72
N ALA A 560 -9.48 -23.23 15.44
CA ALA A 560 -9.36 -24.61 14.95
C ALA A 560 -7.92 -25.12 15.05
N GLN A 561 -6.92 -24.29 14.72
CA GLN A 561 -5.51 -24.65 14.85
C GLN A 561 -5.11 -24.85 16.32
N PHE A 562 -5.62 -24.02 17.22
CA PHE A 562 -5.39 -24.16 18.66
C PHE A 562 -5.99 -25.47 19.19
N GLY A 563 -7.19 -25.85 18.75
CA GLY A 563 -7.81 -27.13 19.06
C GLY A 563 -6.96 -28.32 18.61
N ARG A 564 -6.46 -28.30 17.36
CA ARG A 564 -5.57 -29.35 16.81
C ARG A 564 -4.24 -29.44 17.56
N ALA A 565 -3.67 -28.29 17.90
CA ALA A 565 -2.38 -28.23 18.58
C ALA A 565 -2.41 -28.93 19.94
N LYS A 566 -3.57 -29.03 20.62
CA LYS A 566 -3.68 -29.77 21.90
C LYS A 566 -3.21 -31.23 21.80
N ALA A 567 -3.31 -31.86 20.63
CA ALA A 567 -2.83 -33.21 20.39
C ALA A 567 -1.30 -33.29 20.20
N ASN A 568 -0.61 -32.16 19.98
CA ASN A 568 0.84 -32.07 19.85
C ASN A 568 1.40 -31.11 20.93
N PRO A 569 1.92 -31.65 22.06
CA PRO A 569 2.35 -30.84 23.20
C PRO A 569 3.35 -29.73 22.85
N THR A 570 4.31 -30.02 21.95
CA THR A 570 5.32 -29.06 21.50
C THR A 570 4.67 -27.88 20.75
N GLN A 571 3.75 -28.19 19.84
CA GLN A 571 3.05 -27.17 19.06
C GLN A 571 2.09 -26.36 19.95
N HIS A 572 1.36 -27.03 20.86
CA HIS A 572 0.49 -26.36 21.82
C HIS A 572 1.26 -25.38 22.70
N GLN A 573 2.38 -25.83 23.26
CA GLN A 573 3.25 -25.00 24.07
C GLN A 573 3.77 -23.80 23.28
N ALA A 574 4.20 -24.00 22.04
CA ALA A 574 4.65 -22.91 21.18
C ALA A 574 3.54 -21.88 20.94
N MET A 575 2.31 -22.32 20.65
CA MET A 575 1.17 -21.42 20.47
C MET A 575 0.86 -20.63 21.75
N LEU A 576 0.94 -21.26 22.93
CA LEU A 576 0.75 -20.55 24.20
C LEU A 576 1.81 -19.46 24.40
N ILE A 577 3.09 -19.75 24.15
CA ILE A 577 4.16 -18.74 24.25
C ILE A 577 3.87 -17.55 23.32
N LEU A 578 3.48 -17.81 22.07
CA LEU A 578 3.15 -16.77 21.10
C LEU A 578 1.91 -15.97 21.51
N LEU A 579 0.89 -16.62 22.07
CA LEU A 579 -0.32 -15.96 22.57
C LEU A 579 -0.02 -15.07 23.77
N PHE A 580 0.69 -15.58 24.80
CA PHE A 580 1.03 -14.78 25.98
C PHE A 580 1.93 -13.60 25.61
N SER A 581 2.95 -13.80 24.78
CA SER A 581 3.85 -12.72 24.34
C SER A 581 3.14 -11.67 23.49
N SER A 582 2.26 -12.05 22.56
CA SER A 582 1.47 -11.09 21.77
C SER A 582 0.37 -10.41 22.58
N ALA A 583 -0.39 -11.15 23.38
CA ALA A 583 -1.54 -10.65 24.11
C ALA A 583 -1.14 -9.64 25.20
N THR A 584 0.00 -9.86 25.88
CA THR A 584 0.44 -8.95 26.96
C THR A 584 0.62 -7.53 26.44
N LEU A 585 1.33 -7.35 25.32
CA LEU A 585 1.50 -6.02 24.72
C LEU A 585 0.19 -5.49 24.12
N PHE A 586 -0.55 -6.33 23.39
CA PHE A 586 -1.80 -5.90 22.76
C PHE A 586 -2.81 -5.39 23.79
N VAL A 587 -3.00 -6.13 24.89
CA VAL A 587 -3.90 -5.76 25.99
C VAL A 587 -3.40 -4.53 26.73
N ALA A 588 -2.10 -4.42 27.01
CA ALA A 588 -1.54 -3.24 27.67
C ALA A 588 -1.80 -1.95 26.87
N ILE A 589 -1.55 -1.96 25.55
CA ILE A 589 -1.79 -0.79 24.72
C ILE A 589 -3.28 -0.58 24.43
N ALA A 590 -4.10 -1.63 24.39
CA ALA A 590 -5.56 -1.51 24.31
C ALA A 590 -6.12 -0.85 25.58
N LEU A 591 -5.67 -1.24 26.77
CA LEU A 591 -5.99 -0.58 28.03
C LEU A 591 -5.54 0.89 28.00
N GLN A 592 -4.35 1.17 27.47
CA GLN A 592 -3.91 2.55 27.29
C GLN A 592 -4.80 3.33 26.33
N ALA A 593 -5.27 2.74 25.23
CA ALA A 593 -6.21 3.35 24.29
C ALA A 593 -7.59 3.59 24.92
N PHE A 594 -7.97 2.76 25.89
CA PHE A 594 -9.22 2.88 26.63
C PHE A 594 -9.16 4.01 27.66
N LEU A 595 -8.02 4.19 28.33
CA LEU A 595 -7.82 5.22 29.36
C LEU A 595 -7.36 6.55 28.76
N SER A 596 -6.57 6.52 27.69
CA SER A 596 -5.82 7.66 27.14
C SER A 596 -5.63 7.52 25.61
N ARG A 597 -4.75 8.33 25.01
CA ARG A 597 -4.43 8.22 23.58
C ARG A 597 -3.38 7.12 23.36
N ALA A 598 -3.62 6.24 22.39
CA ALA A 598 -2.64 5.26 21.95
C ALA A 598 -2.38 5.38 20.45
N PHE A 599 -1.10 5.32 20.04
CA PHE A 599 -0.72 5.28 18.63
C PHE A 599 -0.64 3.83 18.14
N ALA A 600 -0.97 3.62 16.86
CA ALA A 600 -1.08 2.30 16.29
C ALA A 600 0.23 1.50 16.31
N ASN A 601 1.38 2.15 16.11
CA ASN A 601 2.68 1.49 16.09
C ASN A 601 3.13 1.02 17.49
N TRP A 602 2.57 1.55 18.58
CA TRP A 602 2.99 1.19 19.94
C TRP A 602 2.80 -0.28 20.27
N ALA A 603 1.78 -0.92 19.70
CA ALA A 603 1.55 -2.35 19.88
C ALA A 603 2.22 -3.21 18.79
N GLY A 604 2.79 -2.61 17.74
CA GLY A 604 3.33 -3.31 16.57
C GLY A 604 4.04 -4.65 16.82
N PRO A 605 4.92 -4.78 17.85
CA PRO A 605 5.60 -6.05 18.13
C PRO A 605 4.69 -7.27 18.40
N TRP A 606 3.41 -7.11 18.78
CA TRP A 606 2.48 -8.25 18.91
C TRP A 606 2.36 -9.04 17.59
N MET A 607 2.60 -8.38 16.46
CA MET A 607 2.51 -8.96 15.12
C MET A 607 3.63 -9.96 14.80
N VAL A 608 4.74 -9.95 15.57
CA VAL A 608 5.79 -10.97 15.47
C VAL A 608 5.19 -12.34 15.83
N GLY A 609 4.52 -12.43 16.98
CA GLY A 609 3.83 -13.65 17.40
C GLY A 609 2.64 -13.98 16.51
N ALA A 610 1.88 -12.99 16.06
CA ALA A 610 0.76 -13.18 15.13
C ALA A 610 1.19 -13.77 13.78
N SER A 611 2.35 -13.37 13.25
CA SER A 611 2.90 -13.91 12.01
C SER A 611 3.23 -15.39 12.12
N LEU A 612 3.81 -15.80 13.26
CA LEU A 612 4.10 -17.20 13.57
C LEU A 612 2.82 -18.01 13.79
N LEU A 613 1.83 -17.46 14.50
CA LEU A 613 0.52 -18.10 14.69
C LEU A 613 -0.20 -18.31 13.35
N LEU A 614 -0.23 -17.31 12.48
CA LEU A 614 -0.83 -17.42 11.16
C LEU A 614 -0.09 -18.43 10.28
N ALA A 615 1.24 -18.49 10.35
CA ALA A 615 2.02 -19.50 9.64
C ALA A 615 1.68 -20.93 10.07
N LEU A 616 1.41 -21.15 11.36
CA LEU A 616 0.94 -22.45 11.87
C LEU A 616 -0.47 -22.77 11.36
N CYS A 617 -1.37 -21.80 11.27
CA CYS A 617 -2.69 -21.97 10.67
C CYS A 617 -2.59 -22.34 9.18
N LEU A 618 -1.72 -21.65 8.43
CA LEU A 618 -1.53 -21.85 6.99
C LEU A 618 -0.86 -23.18 6.65
N ALA A 619 -0.18 -23.83 7.58
CA ALA A 619 0.41 -25.16 7.36
C ALA A 619 -0.63 -26.21 6.93
N ASN A 620 -1.89 -26.02 7.34
CA ASN A 620 -3.01 -26.91 7.05
C ASN A 620 -3.96 -26.36 5.97
N LEU A 621 -3.54 -25.33 5.23
CA LEU A 621 -4.39 -24.63 4.27
C LEU A 621 -3.75 -24.60 2.86
N PRO A 622 -4.55 -24.31 1.81
CA PRO A 622 -4.02 -24.21 0.45
C PRO A 622 -2.93 -23.14 0.34
N LYS A 623 -1.75 -23.51 -0.18
CA LYS A 623 -0.59 -22.62 -0.35
C LYS A 623 -0.91 -21.31 -1.11
N LYS A 624 -1.93 -21.33 -1.97
CA LYS A 624 -2.45 -20.16 -2.69
C LYS A 624 -2.91 -19.02 -1.76
N LEU A 625 -3.35 -19.31 -0.53
CA LEU A 625 -3.79 -18.28 0.42
C LEU A 625 -2.63 -17.40 0.90
N LEU A 626 -1.44 -17.99 1.09
CA LEU A 626 -0.23 -17.22 1.35
C LEU A 626 0.10 -16.31 0.17
N ALA A 627 0.05 -16.84 -1.07
CA ALA A 627 0.35 -16.03 -2.24
C ALA A 627 -0.65 -14.87 -2.39
N VAL A 628 -1.95 -15.12 -2.21
CA VAL A 628 -3.00 -14.10 -2.29
C VAL A 628 -2.77 -13.00 -1.24
N GLY A 629 -2.55 -13.36 0.02
CA GLY A 629 -2.32 -12.36 1.05
C GLY A 629 -1.00 -11.60 0.87
N ALA A 630 0.08 -12.28 0.47
CA ALA A 630 1.37 -11.62 0.25
C ALA A 630 1.28 -10.65 -0.93
N ILE A 631 0.69 -11.07 -2.05
CA ILE A 631 0.48 -10.21 -3.23
C ILE A 631 -0.43 -9.03 -2.87
N SER A 632 -1.54 -9.24 -2.15
CA SER A 632 -2.44 -8.14 -1.79
C SER A 632 -1.73 -7.08 -0.94
N GLN A 633 -0.93 -7.49 0.05
CA GLN A 633 -0.20 -6.51 0.86
C GLN A 633 0.93 -5.84 0.10
N LEU A 634 1.66 -6.57 -0.75
CA LEU A 634 2.72 -5.98 -1.57
C LEU A 634 2.14 -4.96 -2.56
N LEU A 635 0.96 -5.20 -3.12
CA LEU A 635 0.26 -4.22 -3.95
C LEU A 635 -0.13 -2.97 -3.15
N LEU A 636 -0.67 -3.12 -1.95
CA LEU A 636 -1.00 -1.99 -1.07
C LEU A 636 0.25 -1.18 -0.68
N LEU A 637 1.33 -1.87 -0.31
CA LEU A 637 2.62 -1.26 0.02
C LEU A 637 3.23 -0.56 -1.18
N SER A 638 3.22 -1.20 -2.35
CA SER A 638 3.72 -0.58 -3.58
C SER A 638 2.88 0.64 -3.98
N ALA A 639 1.57 0.60 -3.77
CA ALA A 639 0.71 1.76 -4.01
C ALA A 639 1.05 2.92 -3.07
N PHE A 640 1.39 2.61 -1.81
CA PHE A 640 1.85 3.62 -0.84
C PHE A 640 3.22 4.19 -1.22
N TYR A 641 4.21 3.33 -1.51
CA TYR A 641 5.58 3.75 -1.85
C TYR A 641 5.62 4.66 -3.08
N HIS A 642 4.81 4.36 -4.10
CA HIS A 642 4.79 5.12 -5.36
C HIS A 642 3.59 6.07 -5.45
N TRP A 643 2.99 6.44 -4.31
CA TRP A 643 1.78 7.25 -4.29
C TRP A 643 1.89 8.57 -5.08
N PRO A 644 2.99 9.36 -5.01
CA PRO A 644 3.08 10.60 -5.76
C PRO A 644 2.96 10.40 -7.28
N TYR A 645 3.61 9.36 -7.80
CA TYR A 645 3.54 8.97 -9.20
C TYR A 645 2.16 8.44 -9.59
N LEU A 646 1.56 7.63 -8.72
CA LEU A 646 0.22 7.09 -8.96
C LEU A 646 -0.84 8.19 -8.96
N ALA A 647 -0.78 9.11 -8.01
CA ALA A 647 -1.67 10.26 -7.89
C ALA A 647 -1.61 11.14 -9.14
N GLU A 648 -0.41 11.43 -9.67
CA GLU A 648 -0.22 12.14 -10.93
C GLU A 648 -0.91 11.42 -12.10
N LYS A 649 -0.67 10.11 -12.25
CA LYS A 649 -1.26 9.32 -13.35
C LYS A 649 -2.78 9.25 -13.32
N ILE A 650 -3.38 9.21 -12.14
CA ILE A 650 -4.85 9.19 -11.97
C ILE A 650 -5.43 10.60 -11.76
N SER A 651 -4.63 11.64 -12.01
CA SER A 651 -5.03 13.06 -11.93
C SER A 651 -5.60 13.47 -10.56
N ILE A 652 -5.09 12.88 -9.48
CA ILE A 652 -5.36 13.34 -8.11
C ILE A 652 -4.33 14.41 -7.74
N PRO A 653 -4.75 15.67 -7.50
CA PRO A 653 -3.83 16.71 -7.08
C PRO A 653 -3.29 16.39 -5.69
N LEU A 654 -1.97 16.56 -5.51
CA LEU A 654 -1.33 16.40 -4.21
C LEU A 654 -1.66 17.60 -3.30
N SER A 655 -2.00 17.30 -2.05
CA SER A 655 -2.36 18.24 -1.01
C SER A 655 -2.08 17.61 0.36
N LYS A 656 -2.19 18.37 1.46
CA LYS A 656 -2.07 17.81 2.81
C LYS A 656 -3.02 16.64 3.09
N LYS A 657 -4.16 16.57 2.39
CA LYS A 657 -5.16 15.50 2.57
C LYS A 657 -4.89 14.30 1.68
N THR A 658 -4.32 14.52 0.50
CA THR A 658 -4.15 13.50 -0.53
C THR A 658 -2.72 12.98 -0.62
N ASP A 659 -1.74 13.59 0.02
CA ASP A 659 -0.34 13.16 0.00
C ASP A 659 0.08 12.60 1.37
N PRO A 660 0.33 11.29 1.52
CA PRO A 660 0.77 10.70 2.78
C PRO A 660 2.15 11.21 3.22
N TYR A 661 2.94 11.77 2.30
CA TYR A 661 4.30 12.27 2.56
C TYR A 661 4.36 13.78 2.84
N PHE A 662 3.22 14.47 2.95
CA PHE A 662 3.19 15.93 3.10
C PHE A 662 4.06 16.47 4.24
N ARG A 663 4.24 15.67 5.31
CA ARG A 663 5.03 16.06 6.49
C ARG A 663 6.53 16.20 6.20
N VAL A 664 7.07 15.45 5.25
CA VAL A 664 8.51 15.42 4.93
C VAL A 664 8.87 16.26 3.69
N ARG A 665 7.88 16.75 2.95
CA ARG A 665 8.13 17.56 1.74
C ARG A 665 8.68 18.94 2.06
N GLY A 666 9.52 19.45 1.17
CA GLY A 666 9.97 20.85 1.14
C GLY A 666 11.07 21.22 2.14
N TRP A 667 11.41 20.36 3.11
CA TRP A 667 12.44 20.67 4.10
C TRP A 667 13.85 20.77 3.51
N ARG A 668 14.22 19.84 2.60
CA ARG A 668 15.50 19.90 1.90
C ARG A 668 15.64 21.18 1.07
N ALA A 669 14.63 21.48 0.24
CA ALA A 669 14.63 22.68 -0.58
C ALA A 669 14.65 23.98 0.25
N LEU A 670 14.04 23.97 1.44
CA LEU A 670 14.09 25.12 2.35
C LEU A 670 15.50 25.28 2.97
N SER A 671 16.16 24.18 3.30
CA SER A 671 17.54 24.15 3.75
C SER A 671 18.52 24.58 2.66
N ASP A 672 18.34 24.13 1.41
CA ASP A 672 19.18 24.56 0.28
C ASP A 672 19.11 26.09 0.05
N LYS A 673 17.98 26.74 0.43
CA LYS A 673 17.84 28.22 0.43
C LYS A 673 18.48 28.89 1.65
N LEU A 674 18.61 28.19 2.79
CA LEU A 674 19.26 28.69 4.01
C LEU A 674 20.79 28.59 3.92
N ASP A 675 21.32 27.58 3.24
CA ASP A 675 22.74 27.28 3.13
C ASP A 675 23.63 28.46 2.70
N PRO A 676 23.24 29.32 1.73
CA PRO A 676 24.03 30.49 1.36
C PRO A 676 24.22 31.48 2.52
N LEU A 677 23.18 31.67 3.36
CA LEU A 677 23.25 32.56 4.52
C LEU A 677 24.17 31.98 5.60
N LEU A 678 24.10 30.67 5.85
CA LEU A 678 25.01 30.00 6.78
C LEU A 678 26.47 30.08 6.32
N LYS A 679 26.72 29.98 5.00
CA LYS A 679 28.07 30.14 4.43
C LYS A 679 28.59 31.57 4.51
N GLN A 680 27.70 32.57 4.44
CA GLN A 680 28.05 33.97 4.62
C GLN A 680 28.49 34.27 6.07
N TYR A 681 27.92 33.55 7.04
CA TYR A 681 28.21 33.71 8.46
C TYR A 681 28.70 32.39 9.09
N PRO A 682 29.90 31.91 8.73
CA PRO A 682 30.36 30.56 9.11
C PRO A 682 30.59 30.36 10.61
N ASP A 683 30.80 31.44 11.37
CA ASP A 683 30.97 31.41 12.82
C ASP A 683 29.65 31.57 13.60
N ALA A 684 28.53 31.75 12.89
CA ALA A 684 27.24 31.97 13.53
C ALA A 684 26.60 30.62 13.93
N VAL A 685 26.09 30.56 15.16
CA VAL A 685 25.39 29.38 15.69
C VAL A 685 23.95 29.36 15.16
N LEU A 686 23.44 28.19 14.76
CA LEU A 686 22.07 28.07 14.28
C LEU A 686 21.10 28.12 15.47
N ALA A 687 20.33 29.20 15.57
CA ALA A 687 19.41 29.43 16.69
C ALA A 687 17.93 29.28 16.29
N SER A 688 17.07 28.76 17.18
CA SER A 688 15.62 28.77 16.94
C SER A 688 14.77 28.65 18.21
N ASN A 689 13.54 29.18 18.11
CA ASN A 689 12.44 28.90 19.03
C ASN A 689 11.66 27.61 18.70
N SER A 690 12.01 26.91 17.61
CA SER A 690 11.34 25.71 17.15
C SER A 690 12.30 24.53 17.08
N ARG A 691 11.99 23.47 17.84
CA ARG A 691 12.74 22.20 17.79
C ARG A 691 12.66 21.53 16.42
N ASP A 692 11.53 21.68 15.73
CA ASP A 692 11.32 21.09 14.40
C ASP A 692 12.28 21.73 13.40
N LEU A 693 12.45 23.06 13.47
CA LEU A 693 13.36 23.79 12.60
C LEU A 693 14.82 23.44 12.88
N ILE A 694 15.24 23.36 14.15
CA ILE A 694 16.59 22.90 14.50
C ILE A 694 16.82 21.48 13.99
N ALA A 695 15.85 20.57 14.18
CA ALA A 695 15.98 19.20 13.71
C ALA A 695 16.17 19.13 12.19
N TYR A 696 15.30 19.77 11.40
CA TYR A 696 15.39 19.71 9.94
C TYR A 696 16.57 20.50 9.37
N MET A 697 16.74 21.76 9.78
CA MET A 697 17.81 22.60 9.24
C MET A 697 19.19 22.14 9.75
N GLY A 698 19.29 21.73 11.01
CA GLY A 698 20.53 21.14 11.54
C GLY A 698 20.95 19.90 10.76
N TYR A 699 20.02 18.97 10.49
CA TYR A 699 20.32 17.77 9.72
C TYR A 699 20.79 18.09 8.28
N TYR A 700 20.06 18.96 7.58
CA TYR A 700 20.34 19.21 6.16
C TYR A 700 21.49 20.19 5.93
N SER A 701 21.58 21.27 6.72
CA SER A 701 22.56 22.36 6.54
C SER A 701 23.83 22.17 7.37
N LEU A 702 23.79 21.41 8.47
CA LEU A 702 24.93 21.21 9.40
C LEU A 702 25.22 19.72 9.63
N PRO A 703 25.43 18.92 8.58
CA PRO A 703 25.63 17.48 8.72
C PRO A 703 26.86 17.16 9.58
N GLY A 704 26.63 16.50 10.71
CA GLY A 704 27.68 16.02 11.60
C GLY A 704 28.13 17.04 12.65
N ARG A 705 27.47 18.21 12.69
CA ARG A 705 27.76 19.30 13.63
C ARG A 705 26.56 19.55 14.56
N LEU A 706 26.84 20.08 15.74
CA LEU A 706 25.84 20.42 16.77
C LEU A 706 25.97 21.89 17.22
N ASP A 707 26.21 22.78 16.26
CA ASP A 707 26.33 24.23 16.51
C ASP A 707 24.94 24.86 16.60
N PHE A 708 24.20 24.49 17.65
CA PHE A 708 22.82 24.88 17.86
C PHE A 708 22.64 25.79 19.08
N ALA A 709 21.60 26.62 19.02
CA ALA A 709 21.09 27.36 20.15
C ALA A 709 19.56 27.35 20.19
N ARG A 710 18.99 26.92 21.31
CA ARG A 710 17.55 26.74 21.51
C ARG A 710 17.03 27.85 22.40
N TRP A 711 16.07 28.62 21.89
CA TRP A 711 15.33 29.59 22.70
C TRP A 711 14.37 28.86 23.66
N GLN A 712 14.75 28.78 24.94
CA GLN A 712 13.86 28.32 25.99
C GLN A 712 14.07 29.13 27.29
N PRO A 713 13.24 30.15 27.56
CA PRO A 713 13.42 31.00 28.72
C PRO A 713 13.17 30.32 30.06
N ASN A 714 12.15 29.47 30.13
CA ASN A 714 11.77 28.79 31.37
C ASN A 714 12.63 27.54 31.59
N GLU A 715 13.56 27.59 32.55
CA GLU A 715 14.47 26.49 32.89
C GLU A 715 13.76 25.27 33.47
N GLN A 716 12.64 25.48 34.17
CA GLN A 716 11.90 24.38 34.79
C GLN A 716 11.09 23.59 33.76
N ASN A 717 10.87 24.14 32.57
CA ASN A 717 10.06 23.54 31.52
C ASN A 717 10.93 22.95 30.40
N ILE A 718 11.55 21.80 30.63
CA ILE A 718 12.31 21.12 29.57
C ILE A 718 11.37 20.28 28.71
N ARG A 719 11.21 20.63 27.42
CA ARG A 719 10.21 20.00 26.53
C ARG A 719 10.78 19.02 25.51
N ASP A 720 12.09 19.12 25.27
CA ASP A 720 12.84 18.29 24.33
C ASP A 720 14.34 18.29 24.65
N TRP A 721 15.11 17.51 23.90
CA TRP A 721 16.55 17.33 24.08
C TRP A 721 17.34 18.60 23.75
N TYR A 722 16.83 19.48 22.89
CA TYR A 722 17.51 20.73 22.60
C TYR A 722 17.38 21.73 23.75
N ASP A 723 16.22 21.78 24.40
CA ASP A 723 16.03 22.55 25.64
C ASP A 723 17.02 22.08 26.73
N LEU A 724 17.30 20.76 26.79
CA LEU A 724 18.23 20.16 27.76
C LEU A 724 19.72 20.46 27.48
N LYS A 725 20.14 20.55 26.22
CA LYS A 725 21.58 20.55 25.85
C LYS A 725 22.08 21.82 25.17
N PHE A 726 21.21 22.58 24.50
CA PHE A 726 21.62 23.67 23.62
C PHE A 726 20.93 25.00 23.96
N ASN A 727 20.51 25.20 25.21
CA ASN A 727 19.78 26.40 25.60
C ASN A 727 20.62 27.67 25.32
N LEU A 728 20.01 28.71 24.75
CA LEU A 728 20.66 30.00 24.47
C LEU A 728 21.31 30.64 25.70
N ARG A 729 20.83 30.32 26.91
CA ARG A 729 21.39 30.78 28.19
C ARG A 729 22.89 30.57 28.31
N GLN A 730 23.44 29.52 27.70
CA GLN A 730 24.88 29.25 27.74
C GLN A 730 25.74 30.34 27.06
N TYR A 731 25.13 31.21 26.24
CA TYR A 731 25.80 32.30 25.53
C TYR A 731 25.62 33.68 26.18
N GLN A 732 24.97 33.77 27.35
CA GLN A 732 24.69 35.04 28.02
C GLN A 732 25.95 35.87 28.32
N ASN A 733 27.08 35.20 28.54
CA ASN A 733 28.36 35.85 28.82
C ASN A 733 29.28 35.92 27.59
N SER A 734 28.73 35.77 26.39
CA SER A 734 29.47 35.72 25.11
C SER A 734 28.94 36.80 24.15
N PRO A 735 29.25 38.09 24.38
CA PRO A 735 28.65 39.21 23.66
C PRO A 735 29.00 39.25 22.15
N ASP A 736 30.11 38.59 21.76
CA ASP A 736 30.55 38.54 20.37
C ASP A 736 29.95 37.38 19.57
N THR A 737 29.22 36.46 20.22
CA THR A 737 28.60 35.34 19.52
C THR A 737 27.51 35.84 18.57
N ARG A 738 27.58 35.35 17.33
CA ARG A 738 26.58 35.59 16.28
C ARG A 738 25.69 34.37 16.15
N PHE A 739 24.44 34.60 15.77
CA PHE A 739 23.44 33.57 15.56
C PHE A 739 22.73 33.79 14.23
N ILE A 740 22.53 32.71 13.50
CA ILE A 740 21.49 32.67 12.45
C ILE A 740 20.22 32.17 13.13
N PHE A 741 19.36 33.10 13.53
CA PHE A 741 18.12 32.80 14.22
C PHE A 741 17.02 32.54 13.19
N ILE A 742 16.49 31.31 13.19
CA ILE A 742 15.42 30.90 12.29
C ILE A 742 14.09 30.70 13.04
N SER A 743 12.98 31.08 12.41
CA SER A 743 11.63 30.91 12.97
C SER A 743 10.59 30.68 11.88
N ASN A 744 9.49 30.00 12.20
CA ASN A 744 8.38 29.79 11.27
C ASN A 744 7.45 31.01 11.16
N LYS A 745 7.62 31.97 12.07
CA LYS A 745 6.88 33.23 12.17
C LYS A 745 7.86 34.37 12.50
N PRO A 746 7.51 35.63 12.19
CA PRO A 746 8.30 36.77 12.63
C PRO A 746 8.58 36.73 14.13
N LEU A 747 9.80 37.06 14.55
CA LEU A 747 10.18 37.06 15.96
C LEU A 747 9.41 38.14 16.72
N SER A 748 8.93 37.79 17.91
CA SER A 748 8.29 38.75 18.81
C SER A 748 9.30 39.81 19.28
N SER A 749 8.79 40.99 19.65
CA SER A 749 9.60 42.05 20.24
C SER A 749 10.30 41.61 21.53
N GLU A 750 9.74 40.64 22.24
CA GLU A 750 10.35 40.01 23.41
C GLU A 750 11.65 39.27 23.04
N VAL A 751 11.63 38.42 22.01
CA VAL A 751 12.83 37.69 21.56
C VAL A 751 13.89 38.66 21.06
N LYS A 752 13.48 39.66 20.27
CA LYS A 752 14.40 40.64 19.67
C LYS A 752 15.16 41.45 20.72
N ARG A 753 14.51 41.83 21.83
CA ARG A 753 15.13 42.61 22.92
C ARG A 753 16.21 41.88 23.72
N GLN A 754 16.32 40.56 23.58
CA GLN A 754 17.33 39.77 24.28
C GLN A 754 18.63 39.61 23.49
N PHE A 755 18.80 40.35 22.39
CA PHE A 755 20.03 40.42 21.62
C PHE A 755 20.48 41.88 21.53
N THR A 756 21.79 42.11 21.60
CA THR A 756 22.37 43.46 21.43
C THR A 756 22.07 44.05 20.08
N ASP A 757 22.06 43.21 19.04
CA ASP A 757 21.69 43.57 17.69
C ASP A 757 20.94 42.42 17.03
N ILE A 758 19.92 42.73 16.23
CA ILE A 758 19.17 41.74 15.48
C ILE A 758 18.63 42.32 14.17
N GLU A 759 19.13 41.79 13.07
CA GLU A 759 18.79 42.19 11.71
C GLU A 759 17.96 41.09 11.04
N HIS A 760 16.89 41.46 10.33
CA HIS A 760 16.18 40.53 9.46
C HIS A 760 16.94 40.37 8.15
N LEU A 761 17.35 39.13 7.82
CA LEU A 761 18.11 38.85 6.60
C LEU A 761 17.20 38.49 5.42
N SER A 762 16.22 37.62 5.65
CA SER A 762 15.40 37.08 4.57
C SER A 762 14.15 36.36 5.06
N ASN A 763 13.15 36.26 4.18
CA ASN A 763 12.03 35.35 4.32
C ASN A 763 12.12 34.29 3.21
N LEU A 764 12.49 33.07 3.60
CA LEU A 764 12.64 31.95 2.66
C LEU A 764 11.32 31.20 2.56
N GLN A 765 10.85 30.99 1.32
CA GLN A 765 9.62 30.25 1.06
C GLN A 765 9.85 29.13 0.04
N VAL A 766 9.24 27.96 0.30
CA VAL A 766 9.17 26.84 -0.65
C VAL A 766 7.71 26.46 -0.82
N GLU A 767 7.19 26.61 -2.03
CA GLU A 767 5.87 26.10 -2.40
C GLU A 767 5.91 24.57 -2.50
N ILE A 768 4.98 23.89 -1.83
CA ILE A 768 4.86 22.43 -1.86
C ILE A 768 3.64 22.02 -2.67
N TYR A 769 2.51 22.71 -2.45
CA TYR A 769 1.27 22.58 -3.23
C TYR A 769 0.75 24.00 -3.53
N THR A 770 -0.18 24.12 -4.49
CA THR A 770 -0.75 25.41 -4.95
C THR A 770 -1.22 26.34 -3.83
N ASN A 771 -1.72 25.80 -2.71
CA ASN A 771 -2.20 26.57 -1.56
C ASN A 771 -1.44 26.25 -0.27
N TRP A 772 -0.21 25.74 -0.37
CA TRP A 772 0.58 25.45 0.81
C TRP A 772 2.09 25.54 0.56
N SER A 773 2.73 26.42 1.31
CA SER A 773 4.17 26.59 1.36
C SER A 773 4.73 26.33 2.76
N ARG A 774 6.05 26.15 2.82
CA ARG A 774 6.83 26.32 4.04
C ARG A 774 7.55 27.65 3.98
N THR A 775 7.53 28.36 5.10
CA THR A 775 8.17 29.65 5.29
C THR A 775 9.19 29.56 6.41
N LEU A 776 10.27 30.33 6.28
CA LEU A 776 11.34 30.45 7.25
C LEU A 776 11.81 31.90 7.30
N GLU A 777 11.56 32.54 8.42
CA GLU A 777 12.13 33.86 8.73
C GLU A 777 13.54 33.66 9.25
N VAL A 778 14.50 34.41 8.69
CA VAL A 778 15.92 34.30 9.02
C VAL A 778 16.42 35.65 9.50
N TYR A 779 17.05 35.65 10.67
CA TYR A 779 17.64 36.83 11.31
C TYR A 779 19.11 36.59 11.61
N LEU A 780 19.93 37.63 11.51
CA LEU A 780 21.26 37.68 12.10
C LEU A 780 21.12 38.34 13.47
N ALA A 781 21.40 37.60 14.54
CA ALA A 781 21.39 38.14 15.89
C ALA A 781 22.80 38.12 16.50
N LYS A 782 23.15 39.12 17.30
CA LYS A 782 24.44 39.22 17.99
C LYS A 782 24.26 39.48 19.47
N GLY A 783 25.10 38.85 20.29
CA GLY A 783 25.25 39.14 21.70
C GLY A 783 23.97 38.89 22.48
N PHE A 784 23.70 37.62 22.81
CA PHE A 784 22.55 37.26 23.63
C PHE A 784 22.73 37.82 25.05
N ILE A 785 21.80 38.68 25.48
CA ILE A 785 21.88 39.44 26.74
C ILE A 785 21.42 38.59 27.94
N GLY A 786 20.59 37.58 27.70
CA GLY A 786 19.95 36.76 28.73
C GLY A 786 18.45 36.67 28.53
N TYR A 787 17.77 35.92 29.40
CA TYR A 787 16.31 36.00 29.49
C TYR A 787 15.99 37.06 30.55
N GLY A 788 15.53 38.24 30.14
CA GLY A 788 15.04 39.26 31.09
C GLY A 788 13.88 38.72 31.95
N GLU A 789 13.38 39.51 32.90
CA GLU A 789 12.16 39.15 33.65
C GLU A 789 11.00 38.95 32.69
N ILE A 790 10.60 37.69 32.50
CA ILE A 790 9.44 37.31 31.71
C ILE A 790 8.28 37.32 32.71
N SER A 791 7.35 38.25 32.52
CA SER A 791 6.09 38.24 33.27
C SER A 791 5.41 36.88 33.05
N GLU A 792 5.17 36.15 34.15
CA GLU A 792 4.58 34.80 34.18
C GLU A 792 3.31 34.64 33.35
#